data_AF-A0A813FD18-F1
#
_entry.id   AF-A0A813FD18-F1
#
_cell.length_a   1.000
_cell.length_b   1.000
_cell.length_c   1.000
_cell.angle_alpha   90.00
_cell.angle_beta   90.00
_cell.angle_gamma   90.00
#
_symmetry.space_group_name_H-M   'P 1'
#
loop_
_entity.id
_entity.type
_entity.pdbx_description
1 polymer ?
#
loop_
_entity_poly.entity_id
_entity_poly.type
_entity_poly.pdbx_seq_one_letter_code
_entity_poly.pdbx_strand_id
1 'polypeptide(L)'
;MTSLIWPRVAVHFAWQLVVLLTLPGSAGGQGATVATSGTTFSYGWLSVDKASFCRNVPHPPPLLDEISDYPPVAYETQANYATRIMLRDYRGANQITELMQMCPLTGREDPENEGVCSEALTTYLNSLLMWGSPILASLVALALLQVCFCTAACRCCRRCCLCSERKGARDARWLQKIAIGLFAPIGIGVGFVTVLVAFDRSGTFNGSIADMLCHTVTMADEALNGSPQTPRFLGIDTGIQRIGVLRKLLDVDGRSMTDVRAILDETADFGSAMDDLLARISHMQKLLTLVGQYKIKDHTCWFCQRAVGSNTTGELGLLNELRLELTKSSADAMRSIRETTSATLTGRPLVDVSAAVQRGGASLEVFKLGFAGSIVEGLLSFRREIQTYEDLRHTSFVCLCAFAAALLLVISTGALVYVRRSRARWPTATPSCISFFCSFCVVILGLLFGGILVIVAVPVSELCGFMRYDLLTPEGLPDYYKQMGFYNPADPAKNMDRLAVAVAQTCLSGNGTGDILGALNLRQQLNFQQVLDDEFVALDDKTAGMVVDNAKFELLVSQAASFGGLFILDPDQPLPLDTNAAPKIMGSSLDADDQLAPDGESLIYGLNTYAALIAGPGQYSFAHGTSGGGTLITATRPTEAEVSTSPQRTQNALVYARLKEQIITQPGLFRCDVLDASHRVTEIFCDYARFKASILDWSKQVQAAGTELAKQSTAAKTLIASDLRISLQSVLKEVRDLRTLFRCRFIWKRWEDFDFTLCNAVLPAAIEGAAAWLMLAAASFVLMVIHYKVWRHLLDNNIVGKEVEHYSKKYGYITPAK
;
A
#
# COMPACT_ATOMS: atom_id res chain seq x y z
N MET A 1 37.93 18.07 57.26
CA MET A 1 38.52 17.57 56.01
C MET A 1 37.62 16.61 55.21
N THR A 2 36.32 16.47 55.55
CA THR A 2 35.34 15.63 54.82
C THR A 2 34.21 16.43 54.14
N SER A 3 34.40 17.73 53.87
CA SER A 3 33.34 18.63 53.39
C SER A 3 33.51 19.17 51.96
N LEU A 4 34.44 18.61 51.17
CA LEU A 4 34.76 19.09 49.81
C LEU A 4 34.55 18.06 48.69
N ILE A 5 34.13 16.83 49.01
CA ILE A 5 34.00 15.74 48.03
C ILE A 5 32.55 15.59 47.53
N TRP A 6 31.55 15.86 48.36
CA TRP A 6 30.13 15.65 48.00
C TRP A 6 29.54 16.61 46.95
N PRO A 7 29.87 17.92 46.90
CA PRO A 7 29.34 18.80 45.86
C PRO A 7 29.93 18.49 44.48
N ARG A 8 31.19 18.02 44.43
CA ARG A 8 31.83 17.62 43.18
C ARG A 8 31.25 16.32 42.64
N VAL A 9 30.91 15.34 43.49
CA VAL A 9 30.26 14.09 43.03
C VAL A 9 28.84 14.38 42.54
N ALA A 10 28.04 15.19 43.24
CA ALA A 10 26.66 15.49 42.80
C ALA A 10 26.61 16.31 41.50
N VAL A 11 27.53 17.27 41.31
CA VAL A 11 27.66 18.01 40.04
C VAL A 11 28.22 17.11 38.94
N HIS A 12 29.19 16.24 39.22
CA HIS A 12 29.73 15.31 38.23
C HIS A 12 28.74 14.20 37.84
N PHE A 13 27.83 13.81 38.74
CA PHE A 13 26.76 12.84 38.48
C PHE A 13 25.57 13.49 37.75
N ALA A 14 25.19 14.72 38.11
CA ALA A 14 24.17 15.48 37.37
C ALA A 14 24.67 15.87 35.97
N TRP A 15 25.95 16.22 35.84
CA TRP A 15 26.59 16.47 34.55
C TRP A 15 26.78 15.14 33.80
N GLN A 16 27.13 14.01 34.43
CA GLN A 16 27.08 12.71 33.74
C GLN A 16 25.66 12.29 33.32
N LEU A 17 24.62 12.61 34.08
CA LEU A 17 23.22 12.32 33.71
C LEU A 17 22.75 13.20 32.55
N VAL A 18 23.17 14.46 32.52
CA VAL A 18 22.91 15.39 31.40
C VAL A 18 23.76 15.01 30.18
N VAL A 19 25.04 14.66 30.34
CA VAL A 19 25.93 14.09 29.30
C VAL A 19 25.34 12.78 28.77
N LEU A 20 24.85 11.86 29.61
CA LEU A 20 24.29 10.57 29.18
C LEU A 20 22.93 10.71 28.49
N LEU A 21 22.17 11.76 28.78
CA LEU A 21 20.96 12.14 28.03
C LEU A 21 21.27 12.95 26.76
N THR A 22 22.53 13.33 26.51
CA THR A 22 22.95 14.20 25.41
C THR A 22 24.19 13.73 24.63
N LEU A 23 24.64 12.48 24.79
CA LEU A 23 25.82 11.95 24.08
C LEU A 23 25.46 11.13 22.84
N PRO A 24 25.88 11.58 21.66
CA PRO A 24 26.22 10.74 20.51
C PRO A 24 27.57 9.99 20.69
N GLY A 25 28.33 10.23 21.77
CA GLY A 25 29.78 10.07 21.76
C GLY A 25 30.42 8.85 22.44
N SER A 26 29.70 7.81 22.89
CA SER A 26 30.37 6.62 23.48
C SER A 26 29.98 5.26 22.90
N ALA A 27 29.31 5.20 21.76
CA ALA A 27 29.17 3.97 20.97
C ALA A 27 30.45 3.69 20.15
N GLY A 28 31.60 3.73 20.80
CA GLY A 28 32.84 3.22 20.25
C GLY A 28 32.81 1.69 20.18
N GLY A 29 32.33 1.15 19.07
CA GLY A 29 32.87 -0.10 18.52
C GLY A 29 32.42 -1.41 19.16
N GLN A 30 31.11 -1.66 19.23
CA GLN A 30 30.57 -3.01 18.96
C GLN A 30 29.37 -2.99 17.99
N GLY A 31 29.15 -1.86 17.30
CA GLY A 31 28.46 -1.91 16.02
C GLY A 31 29.28 -2.84 15.13
N ALA A 32 28.67 -3.95 14.72
CA ALA A 32 29.28 -4.96 13.86
C ALA A 32 30.16 -4.24 12.84
N THR A 33 31.46 -4.52 12.84
CA THR A 33 32.34 -4.11 11.75
C THR A 33 31.76 -4.71 10.49
N VAL A 34 30.99 -3.89 9.77
CA VAL A 34 30.29 -4.21 8.53
C VAL A 34 31.36 -4.47 7.49
N ALA A 35 31.85 -5.71 7.47
CA ALA A 35 32.64 -6.22 6.39
C ALA A 35 31.73 -6.16 5.15
N THR A 36 32.18 -5.44 4.14
CA THR A 36 31.61 -5.26 2.79
C THR A 36 31.50 -6.57 1.99
N SER A 37 31.54 -7.73 2.65
CA SER A 37 31.64 -9.05 2.04
C SER A 37 30.26 -9.66 1.79
N GLY A 38 29.38 -9.00 1.04
CA GLY A 38 28.23 -9.62 0.34
C GLY A 38 27.28 -10.57 1.10
N THR A 39 27.38 -10.71 2.42
CA THR A 39 26.52 -11.58 3.22
C THR A 39 25.25 -10.81 3.53
N THR A 40 24.14 -11.27 2.96
CA THR A 40 22.78 -10.84 3.31
C THR A 40 22.60 -10.87 4.82
N PHE A 41 22.53 -9.70 5.46
CA PHE A 41 22.21 -9.58 6.89
C PHE A 41 20.80 -10.09 7.11
N SER A 42 20.66 -11.21 7.81
CA SER A 42 19.38 -11.71 8.28
C SER A 42 19.07 -11.07 9.64
N TYR A 43 17.96 -10.35 9.74
CA TYR A 43 17.47 -9.76 10.99
C TYR A 43 16.69 -10.76 11.86
N GLY A 44 16.98 -12.07 11.73
CA GLY A 44 16.26 -13.12 12.47
C GLY A 44 16.36 -13.01 14.00
N TRP A 45 17.39 -12.32 14.51
CA TRP A 45 17.54 -12.05 15.94
C TRP A 45 16.43 -11.14 16.51
N LEU A 46 15.80 -10.29 15.69
CA LEU A 46 14.69 -9.44 16.11
C LEU A 46 13.50 -10.26 16.62
N SER A 47 13.22 -11.41 16.00
CA SER A 47 12.14 -12.31 16.42
C SER A 47 12.36 -12.90 17.82
N VAL A 48 13.61 -13.23 18.15
CA VAL A 48 14.01 -13.75 19.47
C VAL A 48 13.91 -12.65 20.53
N ASP A 49 14.36 -11.45 20.18
CA ASP A 49 14.27 -10.27 21.03
C ASP A 49 12.81 -9.86 21.29
N LYS A 50 11.96 -9.90 20.26
CA LYS A 50 10.52 -9.70 20.38
C LYS A 50 9.92 -10.70 21.36
N ALA A 51 10.17 -12.01 21.17
CA ALA A 51 9.59 -13.06 22.00
C ALA A 51 10.04 -13.03 23.47
N SER A 52 11.27 -12.58 23.73
CA SER A 52 11.78 -12.44 25.10
C SER A 52 11.22 -11.20 25.79
N PHE A 53 11.11 -10.08 25.07
CA PHE A 53 10.76 -8.78 25.65
C PHE A 53 9.26 -8.53 25.73
N CYS A 54 8.56 -8.77 24.62
CA CYS A 54 7.12 -8.51 24.52
C CYS A 54 6.27 -9.57 25.23
N ARG A 55 6.88 -10.52 25.97
CA ARG A 55 6.14 -11.59 26.65
C ARG A 55 5.14 -11.08 27.67
N ASN A 56 5.48 -9.97 28.34
CA ASN A 56 4.67 -9.39 29.41
C ASN A 56 3.84 -8.19 28.94
N VAL A 57 4.02 -7.74 27.70
CA VAL A 57 3.28 -6.63 27.10
C VAL A 57 2.00 -7.20 26.50
N PRO A 58 0.81 -6.64 26.79
CA PRO A 58 -0.42 -7.09 26.16
C PRO A 58 -0.26 -7.04 24.64
N HIS A 59 -0.58 -8.15 23.96
CA HIS A 59 -0.46 -8.20 22.52
C HIS A 59 -1.33 -7.12 21.87
N PRO A 60 -0.80 -6.41 20.86
CA PRO A 60 -1.63 -5.49 20.10
C PRO A 60 -2.86 -6.25 19.59
N PRO A 61 -4.03 -5.62 19.56
CA PRO A 61 -5.21 -6.24 19.00
C PRO A 61 -4.89 -6.71 17.56
N PRO A 62 -5.41 -7.88 17.14
CA PRO A 62 -5.21 -8.34 15.78
C PRO A 62 -5.69 -7.26 14.81
N LEU A 63 -4.90 -7.02 13.78
CA LEU A 63 -5.29 -6.18 12.65
C LEU A 63 -6.60 -6.76 12.10
N LEU A 64 -7.70 -6.01 12.22
CA LEU A 64 -8.96 -6.37 11.56
C LEU A 64 -8.72 -6.33 10.05
N ASP A 65 -9.18 -7.37 9.34
CA ASP A 65 -9.08 -7.47 7.88
C ASP A 65 -9.96 -6.39 7.22
N GLU A 66 -9.43 -5.17 7.10
CA GLU A 66 -10.08 -4.08 6.38
C GLU A 66 -9.81 -4.26 4.87
N ILE A 67 -10.57 -5.18 4.27
CA ILE A 67 -10.64 -5.40 2.83
C ILE A 67 -11.22 -4.16 2.10
N SER A 68 -11.78 -3.17 2.82
CA SER A 68 -12.63 -2.11 2.24
C SER A 68 -11.95 -0.81 1.79
N ASP A 69 -10.69 -0.51 2.13
CA ASP A 69 -10.13 0.83 1.84
C ASP A 69 -9.27 0.86 0.57
N TYR A 70 -9.90 0.55 -0.56
CA TYR A 70 -9.41 0.96 -1.88
C TYR A 70 -10.55 1.68 -2.58
N PRO A 71 -10.35 2.90 -3.11
CA PRO A 71 -9.06 3.53 -3.47
C PRO A 71 -8.40 4.39 -2.37
N PRO A 72 -7.10 4.74 -2.52
CA PRO A 72 -6.41 5.71 -1.67
C PRO A 72 -7.20 7.02 -1.61
N VAL A 73 -7.60 7.43 -0.42
CA VAL A 73 -8.18 8.76 -0.19
C VAL A 73 -7.04 9.77 -0.34
N ALA A 74 -7.19 10.75 -1.25
CA ALA A 74 -6.17 11.77 -1.47
C ALA A 74 -5.77 12.42 -0.14
N TYR A 75 -4.48 12.66 0.08
CA TYR A 75 -3.94 13.14 1.37
C TYR A 75 -4.68 14.39 1.88
N GLU A 76 -4.98 15.34 0.99
CA GLU A 76 -5.70 16.58 1.27
C GLU A 76 -7.15 16.36 1.73
N THR A 77 -7.74 15.22 1.38
CA THR A 77 -9.14 14.85 1.70
C THR A 77 -9.25 13.99 2.96
N GLN A 78 -8.13 13.66 3.63
CA GLN A 78 -8.15 12.90 4.88
C GLN A 78 -8.80 13.71 6.00
N ALA A 79 -9.64 13.04 6.80
CA ALA A 79 -10.18 13.62 8.03
C ALA A 79 -9.01 14.08 8.90
N ASN A 80 -9.02 15.37 9.27
CA ASN A 80 -7.98 16.10 10.03
C ASN A 80 -6.86 16.78 9.22
N TYR A 81 -6.84 16.77 7.88
CA TYR A 81 -5.81 17.50 7.11
C TYR A 81 -5.72 18.99 7.50
N ALA A 82 -6.86 19.71 7.53
CA ALA A 82 -6.90 21.12 7.94
C ALA A 82 -6.40 21.34 9.37
N THR A 83 -6.73 20.43 10.29
CA THR A 83 -6.25 20.47 11.69
C THR A 83 -4.74 20.25 11.76
N ARG A 84 -4.18 19.37 10.92
CA ARG A 84 -2.73 19.13 10.86
C ARG A 84 -1.98 20.36 10.36
N ILE A 85 -2.45 21.01 9.30
CA ILE A 85 -1.85 22.26 8.79
C ILE A 85 -1.93 23.35 9.85
N MET A 86 -3.11 23.55 10.45
CA MET A 86 -3.29 24.56 11.49
C MET A 86 -2.35 24.32 12.69
N LEU A 87 -2.17 23.06 13.11
CA LEU A 87 -1.23 22.70 14.19
C LEU A 87 0.22 22.91 13.79
N ARG A 88 0.57 22.65 12.53
CA ARG A 88 1.91 22.93 11.99
C ARG A 88 2.21 24.42 12.02
N ASP A 89 1.29 25.24 11.52
CA ASP A 89 1.43 26.70 11.51
C ASP A 89 1.43 27.30 12.93
N TYR A 90 0.59 26.76 13.83
CA TYR A 90 0.52 27.21 15.22
C TYR A 90 1.79 26.89 16.01
N ARG A 91 2.48 25.80 15.69
CA ARG A 91 3.73 25.38 16.36
C ARG A 91 4.97 26.10 15.82
N GLY A 92 4.81 27.23 15.12
CA GLY A 92 5.88 28.03 14.53
C GLY A 92 7.16 28.05 15.37
N ALA A 93 8.23 27.49 14.79
CA ALA A 93 9.55 27.19 15.36
C ALA A 93 9.62 25.94 16.28
N ASN A 94 9.36 24.76 15.73
CA ASN A 94 9.86 23.51 16.31
C ASN A 94 11.39 23.48 16.16
N GLN A 95 12.12 23.72 17.25
CA GLN A 95 13.58 23.88 17.18
C GLN A 95 14.29 22.58 16.81
N ILE A 96 13.66 21.44 17.10
CA ILE A 96 14.15 20.14 16.65
C ILE A 96 14.19 20.02 15.11
N THR A 97 13.37 20.76 14.37
CA THR A 97 13.30 20.66 12.91
C THR A 97 14.62 21.12 12.28
N GLU A 98 15.22 22.20 12.77
CA GLU A 98 16.55 22.68 12.34
C GLU A 98 17.65 21.69 12.71
N LEU A 99 17.59 21.12 13.92
CA LEU A 99 18.53 20.09 14.38
C LEU A 99 18.49 18.88 13.46
N MET A 100 17.30 18.37 13.14
CA MET A 100 17.11 17.17 12.32
C MET A 100 17.50 17.43 10.86
N GLN A 101 17.43 18.67 10.36
CA GLN A 101 17.96 18.99 9.03
C GLN A 101 19.48 18.88 8.96
N MET A 102 20.18 19.10 10.08
CA MET A 102 21.65 19.08 10.14
C MET A 102 22.24 17.75 10.63
N CYS A 103 21.49 17.00 11.44
CA CYS A 103 21.93 15.78 12.09
C CYS A 103 21.25 14.51 11.51
N PRO A 104 21.99 13.52 11.00
CA PRO A 104 21.41 12.28 10.52
C PRO A 104 20.91 11.38 11.66
N LEU A 105 19.73 10.77 11.49
CA LEU A 105 19.12 9.83 12.45
C LEU A 105 19.87 8.49 12.54
N THR A 106 20.62 8.12 11.50
CA THR A 106 21.35 6.85 11.42
C THR A 106 22.58 6.78 12.32
N GLY A 107 22.90 7.86 13.07
CA GLY A 107 24.09 7.95 13.92
C GLY A 107 25.42 7.95 13.16
N ARG A 108 25.37 7.95 11.81
CA ARG A 108 26.55 7.94 10.95
C ARG A 108 26.75 9.34 10.37
N GLU A 109 27.47 10.17 11.11
CA GLU A 109 27.83 11.50 10.66
C GLU A 109 28.81 11.42 9.50
N ASP A 110 28.57 12.29 8.51
CA ASP A 110 29.59 12.55 7.51
C ASP A 110 30.73 13.33 8.16
N PRO A 111 32.00 12.93 7.96
CA PRO A 111 33.13 13.60 8.58
C PRO A 111 33.23 15.09 8.19
N GLU A 112 32.63 15.49 7.08
CA GLU A 112 32.54 16.90 6.66
C GLU A 112 31.52 17.72 7.47
N ASN A 113 30.53 17.08 8.11
CA ASN A 113 29.42 17.73 8.81
C ASN A 113 29.43 17.54 10.35
N GLU A 114 30.41 16.83 10.90
CA GLU A 114 30.53 16.54 12.35
C GLU A 114 30.51 17.84 13.21
N GLY A 115 31.09 18.93 12.71
CA GLY A 115 31.06 20.24 13.38
C GLY A 115 29.69 20.92 13.37
N VAL A 116 28.90 20.75 12.30
CA VAL A 116 27.63 21.45 12.12
C VAL A 116 26.54 20.83 13.01
N CYS A 117 26.48 19.49 13.05
CA CYS A 117 25.51 18.81 13.89
C CYS A 117 25.76 19.07 15.38
N SER A 118 27.02 19.03 15.83
CA SER A 118 27.37 19.31 17.23
C SER A 118 27.05 20.75 17.66
N GLU A 119 27.21 21.75 16.77
CA GLU A 119 26.82 23.14 17.02
C GLU A 119 25.29 23.30 17.11
N ALA A 120 24.54 22.70 16.18
CA ALA A 120 23.08 22.69 16.19
C ALA A 120 22.53 22.02 17.45
N LEU A 121 23.11 20.86 17.83
CA LEU A 121 22.76 20.15 19.05
C LEU A 121 23.04 21.01 20.28
N THR A 122 24.20 21.67 20.34
CA THR A 122 24.54 22.57 21.46
C THR A 122 23.54 23.72 21.56
N THR A 123 23.14 24.30 20.43
CA THR A 123 22.15 25.39 20.38
C THR A 123 20.79 24.92 20.88
N TYR A 124 20.35 23.74 20.47
CA TYR A 124 19.12 23.11 20.95
C TYR A 124 19.19 22.76 22.44
N LEU A 125 20.30 22.19 22.93
CA LEU A 125 20.48 21.89 24.36
C LEU A 125 20.47 23.16 25.21
N ASN A 126 21.02 24.26 24.69
CA ASN A 126 20.97 25.56 25.36
C ASN A 126 19.54 26.10 25.46
N SER A 127 18.69 25.86 24.47
CA SER A 127 17.28 26.25 24.55
C SER A 127 16.54 25.40 25.60
N LEU A 128 16.89 24.13 25.76
CA LEU A 128 16.33 23.26 26.80
C LEU A 128 16.70 23.68 28.23
N LEU A 129 17.76 24.48 28.44
CA LEU A 129 18.17 24.95 29.77
C LEU A 129 17.06 25.74 30.49
N MET A 130 16.18 26.44 29.76
CA MET A 130 15.06 27.15 30.38
C MET A 130 14.09 26.18 31.09
N TRP A 131 13.91 24.99 30.51
CA TRP A 131 13.08 23.91 31.05
C TRP A 131 13.78 23.18 32.21
N GLY A 132 15.10 23.32 32.33
CA GLY A 132 15.89 22.88 33.49
C GLY A 132 15.77 23.76 34.74
N SER A 133 14.93 24.81 34.72
CA SER A 133 14.72 25.70 35.88
C SER A 133 14.32 24.97 37.19
N PRO A 134 13.55 23.87 37.21
CA PRO A 134 13.30 23.12 38.45
C PRO A 134 14.56 22.47 39.01
N ILE A 135 15.47 22.00 38.15
CA ILE A 135 16.76 21.45 38.59
C ILE A 135 17.61 22.56 39.22
N LEU A 136 17.67 23.74 38.60
CA LEU A 136 18.36 24.89 39.19
C LEU A 136 17.74 25.28 40.54
N ALA A 137 16.40 25.28 40.64
CA ALA A 137 15.69 25.53 41.89
C ALA A 137 16.02 24.47 42.95
N SER A 138 16.24 23.21 42.56
CA SER A 138 16.69 22.15 43.49
C SER A 138 18.08 22.42 44.05
N LEU A 139 19.02 22.94 43.23
CA LEU A 139 20.37 23.33 43.68
C LEU A 139 20.33 24.54 44.61
N VAL A 140 19.47 25.52 44.31
CA VAL A 140 19.23 26.67 45.21
C VAL A 140 18.62 26.18 46.53
N ALA A 141 17.64 25.27 46.49
CA ALA A 141 17.04 24.68 47.69
C ALA A 141 18.07 23.88 48.51
N LEU A 142 19.03 23.20 47.86
CA LEU A 142 20.14 22.51 48.54
C LEU A 142 21.10 23.50 49.22
N ALA A 143 21.46 24.60 48.54
CA ALA A 143 22.28 25.66 49.13
C ALA A 143 21.56 26.31 50.33
N LEU A 144 20.25 26.60 50.18
CA LEU A 144 19.41 27.08 51.27
C LEU A 144 19.33 26.09 52.42
N LEU A 145 19.18 24.79 52.16
CA LEU A 145 19.22 23.75 53.18
C LEU A 145 20.55 23.81 53.95
N GLN A 146 21.68 23.95 53.27
CA GLN A 146 22.98 24.04 53.92
C GLN A 146 23.10 25.28 54.81
N VAL A 147 22.68 26.46 54.32
CA VAL A 147 22.66 27.70 55.10
C VAL A 147 21.68 27.60 56.29
N CYS A 148 20.47 27.09 56.07
CA CYS A 148 19.46 26.87 57.10
C CYS A 148 19.94 25.85 58.14
N PHE A 149 20.63 24.78 57.74
CA PHE A 149 21.18 23.79 58.65
C PHE A 149 22.32 24.38 59.48
N CYS A 150 23.25 25.10 58.85
CA CYS A 150 24.33 25.79 59.56
C CYS A 150 23.76 26.81 60.57
N THR A 151 22.71 27.56 60.22
CA THR A 151 22.08 28.54 61.13
C THR A 151 21.23 27.88 62.22
N ALA A 152 20.53 26.78 61.94
CA ALA A 152 19.69 26.06 62.90
C ALA A 152 20.49 25.21 63.89
N ALA A 153 21.59 24.60 63.43
CA ALA A 153 22.50 23.75 64.22
C ALA A 153 23.56 24.57 64.98
N CYS A 154 23.98 25.73 64.46
CA CYS A 154 24.95 26.58 65.15
C CYS A 154 24.31 27.30 66.36
N ARG A 155 24.78 26.91 67.55
CA ARG A 155 24.39 27.50 68.84
C ARG A 155 24.68 29.01 68.91
N CYS A 156 25.71 29.49 68.19
CA CYS A 156 26.11 30.89 68.13
C CYS A 156 25.20 31.74 67.23
N CYS A 157 24.70 31.20 66.10
CA CYS A 157 23.76 31.90 65.22
C CYS A 157 22.37 32.06 65.86
N ARG A 158 21.96 31.14 66.75
CA ARG A 158 20.73 31.29 67.56
C ARG A 158 20.71 32.52 68.47
N ARG A 159 21.88 33.09 68.80
CA ARG A 159 22.03 34.29 69.64
C ARG A 159 22.29 35.57 68.82
N CYS A 160 22.39 35.49 67.48
CA CYS A 160 22.79 36.62 66.65
C CYS A 160 21.63 37.60 66.37
N CYS A 161 21.97 38.90 66.26
CA CYS A 161 21.06 40.05 66.36
C CYS A 161 19.96 40.16 65.27
N LEU A 162 20.11 39.50 64.12
CA LEU A 162 19.12 39.54 63.02
C LEU A 162 17.81 38.78 63.35
N CYS A 163 17.77 37.99 64.42
CA CYS A 163 16.59 37.30 64.94
C CYS A 163 16.01 37.95 66.21
N SER A 164 16.24 39.26 66.40
CA SER A 164 15.74 40.04 67.53
C SER A 164 14.25 40.36 67.40
N GLU A 165 13.39 39.35 67.45
CA GLU A 165 11.96 39.54 67.77
C GLU A 165 11.76 39.32 69.28
N ARG A 166 12.47 40.09 70.11
CA ARG A 166 12.25 40.15 71.57
C ARG A 166 11.01 41.00 71.87
N LYS A 167 9.84 40.44 71.58
CA LYS A 167 8.58 40.85 72.22
C LYS A 167 8.11 39.63 73.00
N GLY A 168 7.78 39.81 74.29
CA GLY A 168 7.54 38.72 75.24
C GLY A 168 6.54 37.65 74.77
N ALA A 169 6.44 36.55 75.50
CA ALA A 169 5.57 35.42 75.16
C ALA A 169 4.16 35.92 74.82
N ARG A 170 3.79 35.79 73.55
CA ARG A 170 2.47 36.17 73.04
C ARG A 170 1.73 34.89 72.72
N ASP A 171 0.51 34.76 73.21
CA ASP A 171 -0.38 33.71 72.74
C ASP A 171 -0.53 33.82 71.22
N ALA A 172 -0.43 32.69 70.54
CA ALA A 172 -0.74 32.62 69.11
C ALA A 172 -2.13 33.22 68.88
N ARG A 173 -2.20 34.22 67.99
CA ARG A 173 -3.48 34.86 67.64
C ARG A 173 -4.44 33.78 67.14
N TRP A 174 -5.74 33.92 67.44
CA TRP A 174 -6.76 32.95 67.03
C TRP A 174 -6.69 32.66 65.51
N LEU A 175 -6.42 33.68 64.69
CA LEU A 175 -6.19 33.56 63.25
C LEU A 175 -5.01 32.63 62.88
N GLN A 176 -3.90 32.66 63.63
CA GLN A 176 -2.76 31.78 63.38
C GLN A 176 -3.09 30.33 63.71
N LYS A 177 -3.86 30.10 64.79
CA LYS A 177 -4.33 28.76 65.16
C LYS A 177 -5.28 28.18 64.11
N ILE A 178 -6.19 29.01 63.59
CA ILE A 178 -7.08 28.61 62.48
C ILE A 178 -6.28 28.37 61.20
N ALA A 179 -5.35 29.25 60.84
CA ALA A 179 -4.52 29.07 59.67
C ALA A 179 -3.70 27.77 59.73
N ILE A 180 -3.05 27.45 60.86
CA ILE A 180 -2.34 26.18 61.02
C ILE A 180 -3.33 25.00 60.99
N GLY A 181 -4.47 25.12 61.67
CA GLY A 181 -5.50 24.09 61.71
C GLY A 181 -6.16 23.79 60.36
N LEU A 182 -6.17 24.75 59.44
CA LEU A 182 -6.72 24.63 58.10
C LEU A 182 -5.64 24.21 57.07
N PHE A 183 -4.52 24.93 57.01
CA PHE A 183 -3.52 24.73 55.96
C PHE A 183 -2.63 23.50 56.18
N ALA A 184 -2.40 23.07 57.44
CA ALA A 184 -1.63 21.85 57.69
C ALA A 184 -2.33 20.56 57.19
N PRO A 185 -3.61 20.29 57.52
CA PRO A 185 -4.28 19.09 56.99
C PRO A 185 -4.50 19.19 55.48
N ILE A 186 -4.76 20.38 54.92
CA ILE A 186 -4.84 20.56 53.46
C ILE A 186 -3.49 20.24 52.81
N GLY A 187 -2.38 20.78 53.33
CA GLY A 187 -1.05 20.52 52.80
C GLY A 187 -0.64 19.05 52.90
N ILE A 188 -0.96 18.38 54.01
CA ILE A 188 -0.71 16.93 54.18
C ILE A 188 -1.59 16.12 53.22
N GLY A 189 -2.88 16.49 53.07
CA GLY A 189 -3.81 15.84 52.15
C GLY A 189 -3.37 15.97 50.69
N VAL A 190 -3.05 17.19 50.25
CA VAL A 190 -2.52 17.46 48.89
C VAL A 190 -1.18 16.74 48.69
N GLY A 191 -0.28 16.78 49.67
CA GLY A 191 0.99 16.05 49.62
C GLY A 191 0.80 14.53 49.48
N PHE A 192 -0.13 13.95 50.24
CA PHE A 192 -0.40 12.51 50.18
C PHE A 192 -1.03 12.12 48.83
N VAL A 193 -2.03 12.87 48.36
CA VAL A 193 -2.65 12.64 47.04
C VAL A 193 -1.62 12.77 45.92
N THR A 194 -0.76 13.80 45.96
CA THR A 194 0.29 13.98 44.95
C THR A 194 1.34 12.86 44.97
N VAL A 195 1.68 12.30 46.14
CA VAL A 195 2.53 11.10 46.23
C VAL A 195 1.87 9.89 45.59
N LEU A 196 0.57 9.66 45.84
CA LEU A 196 -0.16 8.55 45.22
C LEU A 196 -0.23 8.70 43.70
N VAL A 197 -0.52 9.92 43.22
CA VAL A 197 -0.52 10.23 41.78
C VAL A 197 0.88 10.05 41.19
N ALA A 198 1.94 10.54 41.85
CA ALA A 198 3.32 10.36 41.35
C ALA A 198 3.73 8.88 41.30
N PHE A 199 3.31 8.08 42.28
CA PHE A 199 3.54 6.63 42.29
C PHE A 199 2.82 5.94 41.12
N ASP A 200 1.53 6.21 40.94
CA ASP A 200 0.71 5.65 39.85
C ASP A 200 1.29 6.03 38.48
N ARG A 201 1.55 7.34 38.26
CA ARG A 201 2.10 7.83 36.98
C ARG A 201 3.51 7.33 36.70
N SER A 202 4.32 7.06 37.73
CA SER A 202 5.64 6.43 37.54
C SER A 202 5.52 4.99 37.05
N GLY A 203 4.47 4.26 37.46
CA GLY A 203 4.15 2.94 36.95
C GLY A 203 3.64 2.99 35.50
N THR A 204 2.72 3.92 35.21
CA THR A 204 2.23 4.13 33.84
C THR A 204 3.36 4.48 32.87
N PHE A 205 4.24 5.41 33.24
CA PHE A 205 5.36 5.82 32.38
C PHE A 205 6.32 4.67 32.07
N ASN A 206 6.69 3.86 33.08
CA ASN A 206 7.53 2.67 32.89
C ASN A 206 6.85 1.65 31.96
N GLY A 207 5.58 1.36 32.20
CA GLY A 207 4.79 0.48 31.33
C GLY A 207 4.72 0.98 29.89
N SER A 208 4.45 2.27 29.70
CA SER A 208 4.38 2.88 28.35
C SER A 208 5.72 2.87 27.62
N ILE A 209 6.85 3.01 28.31
CA ILE A 209 8.19 2.86 27.68
C ILE A 209 8.41 1.41 27.25
N ALA A 210 8.08 0.44 28.10
CA ALA A 210 8.18 -0.97 27.74
C ALA A 210 7.29 -1.32 26.53
N ASP A 211 6.06 -0.80 26.49
CA ASP A 211 5.13 -0.95 25.38
C ASP A 211 5.70 -0.30 24.10
N MET A 212 6.21 0.94 24.18
CA MET A 212 6.83 1.65 23.06
C MET A 212 8.02 0.86 22.48
N LEU A 213 8.91 0.36 23.34
CA LEU A 213 10.06 -0.46 22.92
C LEU A 213 9.59 -1.77 22.27
N CYS A 214 8.54 -2.40 22.81
CA CYS A 214 7.96 -3.61 22.22
C CYS A 214 7.34 -3.35 20.85
N HIS A 215 6.60 -2.25 20.69
CA HIS A 215 6.05 -1.83 19.40
C HIS A 215 7.16 -1.51 18.39
N THR A 216 8.25 -0.88 18.82
CA THR A 216 9.40 -0.59 17.96
C THR A 216 10.06 -1.88 17.44
N VAL A 217 10.34 -2.83 18.34
CA VAL A 217 10.92 -4.15 17.96
C VAL A 217 9.95 -4.92 17.06
N THR A 218 8.65 -4.92 17.40
CA THR A 218 7.63 -5.62 16.62
C THR A 218 7.48 -5.02 15.22
N MET A 219 7.49 -3.70 15.11
CA MET A 219 7.47 -2.99 13.83
C MET A 219 8.70 -3.33 13.00
N ALA A 220 9.91 -3.27 13.57
CA ALA A 220 11.14 -3.57 12.86
C ALA A 220 11.18 -5.04 12.38
N ASP A 221 10.85 -5.98 13.27
CA ASP A 221 10.79 -7.41 12.96
C ASP A 221 9.78 -7.70 11.83
N GLU A 222 8.54 -7.25 11.99
CA GLU A 222 7.50 -7.57 11.01
C GLU A 222 7.67 -6.81 9.69
N ALA A 223 8.20 -5.58 9.70
CA ALA A 223 8.51 -4.84 8.47
C ALA A 223 9.65 -5.51 7.69
N LEU A 224 10.71 -5.98 8.36
CA LEU A 224 11.88 -6.57 7.71
C LEU A 224 11.68 -8.05 7.37
N ASN A 225 11.27 -8.87 8.35
CA ASN A 225 11.16 -10.32 8.24
C ASN A 225 9.77 -10.80 7.79
N GLY A 226 8.75 -9.94 7.87
CA GLY A 226 7.36 -10.26 7.53
C GLY A 226 6.53 -10.71 8.74
N SER A 227 5.23 -10.87 8.53
CA SER A 227 4.29 -11.37 9.54
C SER A 227 3.43 -12.49 8.96
N PRO A 228 3.38 -13.66 9.63
CA PRO A 228 2.50 -14.76 9.23
C PRO A 228 1.04 -14.55 9.64
N GLN A 229 0.77 -13.58 10.53
CA GLN A 229 -0.56 -13.28 11.04
C GLN A 229 -1.38 -12.55 9.97
N THR A 230 -2.71 -12.73 9.96
CA THR A 230 -3.61 -12.04 9.03
C THR A 230 -3.79 -10.57 9.45
N PRO A 231 -3.64 -9.60 8.53
CA PRO A 231 -3.28 -9.75 7.12
C PRO A 231 -1.79 -10.10 6.96
N ARG A 232 -1.51 -11.13 6.14
CA ARG A 232 -0.14 -11.61 5.91
C ARG A 232 0.69 -10.52 5.24
N PHE A 233 1.91 -10.32 5.74
CA PHE A 233 2.88 -9.39 5.18
C PHE A 233 4.19 -10.13 4.89
N LEU A 234 4.74 -9.97 3.69
CA LEU A 234 5.89 -10.75 3.23
C LEU A 234 7.19 -10.40 3.96
N GLY A 235 7.34 -9.14 4.37
CA GLY A 235 8.62 -8.61 4.85
C GLY A 235 9.47 -8.05 3.71
N ILE A 236 10.14 -6.93 3.97
CA ILE A 236 11.01 -6.26 2.99
C ILE A 236 12.16 -7.18 2.57
N ASP A 237 12.81 -7.87 3.52
CA ASP A 237 13.97 -8.72 3.22
C ASP A 237 13.58 -9.93 2.35
N THR A 238 12.51 -10.64 2.74
CA THR A 238 11.96 -11.76 1.95
C THR A 238 11.56 -11.29 0.55
N GLY A 239 10.96 -10.11 0.42
CA GLY A 239 10.57 -9.63 -0.89
C GLY A 239 11.73 -9.12 -1.75
N ILE A 240 12.81 -8.59 -1.17
CA ILE A 240 14.06 -8.35 -1.92
C ILE A 240 14.63 -9.67 -2.45
N GLN A 241 14.64 -10.72 -1.63
CA GLN A 241 15.07 -12.05 -2.07
C GLN A 241 14.20 -12.58 -3.23
N ARG A 242 12.87 -12.42 -3.13
CA ARG A 242 11.94 -12.82 -4.21
C ARG A 242 12.06 -11.97 -5.46
N ILE A 243 12.30 -10.67 -5.34
CA ILE A 243 12.66 -9.80 -6.48
C ILE A 243 13.97 -10.28 -7.12
N GLY A 244 14.96 -10.70 -6.32
CA GLY A 244 16.20 -11.30 -6.81
C GLY A 244 15.99 -12.63 -7.55
N VAL A 245 15.09 -13.49 -7.06
CA VAL A 245 14.68 -14.72 -7.76
C VAL A 245 13.94 -14.38 -9.05
N LEU A 246 12.97 -13.47 -9.00
CA LEU A 246 12.20 -13.02 -10.16
C LEU A 246 13.13 -12.43 -11.23
N ARG A 247 14.13 -11.63 -10.85
CA ARG A 247 15.15 -11.12 -11.76
C ARG A 247 15.91 -12.26 -12.46
N LYS A 248 16.32 -13.30 -11.74
CA LYS A 248 17.00 -14.47 -12.33
C LYS A 248 16.08 -15.26 -13.26
N LEU A 249 14.80 -15.34 -12.94
CA LEU A 249 13.81 -16.03 -13.78
C LEU A 249 13.46 -15.23 -15.04
N LEU A 250 13.48 -13.90 -14.98
CA LEU A 250 13.26 -12.97 -16.09
C LEU A 250 14.54 -12.59 -16.84
N ASP A 251 15.68 -13.17 -16.46
CA ASP A 251 16.92 -12.95 -17.19
C ASP A 251 16.79 -13.51 -18.62
N VAL A 252 17.44 -12.85 -19.58
CA VAL A 252 17.37 -13.26 -20.99
C VAL A 252 17.88 -14.68 -21.14
N ASP A 253 18.92 -15.05 -20.38
CA ASP A 253 19.51 -16.40 -20.36
C ASP A 253 18.89 -17.30 -19.27
N GLY A 254 17.88 -16.81 -18.54
CA GLY A 254 17.19 -17.56 -17.51
C GLY A 254 16.46 -18.75 -18.11
N ARG A 255 16.49 -19.91 -17.43
CA ARG A 255 15.86 -21.15 -17.90
C ARG A 255 14.39 -20.95 -18.30
N SER A 256 13.61 -20.27 -17.46
CA SER A 256 12.20 -19.96 -17.77
C SER A 256 12.03 -19.16 -19.06
N MET A 257 12.86 -18.14 -19.31
CA MET A 257 12.74 -17.33 -20.54
C MET A 257 13.24 -18.07 -21.78
N THR A 258 14.26 -18.92 -21.63
CA THR A 258 14.73 -19.81 -22.71
C THR A 258 13.66 -20.82 -23.10
N ASP A 259 13.03 -21.46 -22.12
CA ASP A 259 11.93 -22.42 -22.34
C ASP A 259 10.73 -21.71 -22.98
N VAL A 260 10.38 -20.50 -22.50
CA VAL A 260 9.32 -19.67 -23.11
C VAL A 260 9.62 -19.37 -24.58
N ARG A 261 10.85 -18.95 -24.94
CA ARG A 261 11.19 -18.68 -26.35
C ARG A 261 11.13 -19.93 -27.20
N ALA A 262 11.66 -21.05 -26.72
CA ALA A 262 11.59 -22.32 -27.44
C ALA A 262 10.13 -22.71 -27.71
N ILE A 263 9.25 -22.58 -26.72
CA ILE A 263 7.81 -22.87 -26.89
C ILE A 263 7.14 -21.88 -27.85
N LEU A 264 7.48 -20.59 -27.80
CA LEU A 264 6.94 -19.58 -28.73
C LEU A 264 7.39 -19.82 -30.18
N ASP A 265 8.62 -20.30 -30.37
CA ASP A 265 9.19 -20.68 -31.67
C ASP A 265 8.55 -21.97 -32.19
N GLU A 266 8.39 -23.00 -31.35
CA GLU A 266 7.70 -24.25 -31.69
C GLU A 266 6.20 -24.05 -31.99
N THR A 267 5.58 -23.03 -31.41
CA THR A 267 4.18 -22.65 -31.66
C THR A 267 4.03 -21.57 -32.72
N ALA A 268 5.11 -21.20 -33.44
CA ALA A 268 5.05 -20.19 -34.49
C ALA A 268 4.15 -20.59 -35.65
N ASP A 269 4.22 -21.86 -36.06
CA ASP A 269 3.40 -22.42 -37.14
C ASP A 269 1.92 -22.40 -36.79
N PHE A 270 1.56 -22.65 -35.52
CA PHE A 270 0.18 -22.51 -35.03
C PHE A 270 -0.33 -21.07 -35.17
N GLY A 271 0.49 -20.08 -34.77
CA GLY A 271 0.15 -18.68 -34.93
C GLY A 271 -0.07 -18.30 -36.40
N SER A 272 0.86 -18.71 -37.27
CA SER A 272 0.75 -18.47 -38.71
C SER A 272 -0.48 -19.14 -39.33
N ALA A 273 -0.82 -20.36 -38.91
CA ALA A 273 -2.01 -21.06 -39.40
C ALA A 273 -3.31 -20.36 -38.97
N MET A 274 -3.35 -19.83 -37.74
CA MET A 274 -4.49 -19.06 -37.25
C MET A 274 -4.66 -17.74 -38.02
N ASP A 275 -3.57 -17.01 -38.23
CA ASP A 275 -3.57 -15.77 -39.00
C ASP A 275 -3.97 -16.01 -40.46
N ASP A 276 -3.46 -17.07 -41.09
CA ASP A 276 -3.83 -17.45 -42.46
C ASP A 276 -5.32 -17.78 -42.57
N LEU A 277 -5.87 -18.55 -41.62
CA LEU A 277 -7.29 -18.86 -41.58
C LEU A 277 -8.16 -17.60 -41.44
N LEU A 278 -7.85 -16.73 -40.49
CA LEU A 278 -8.61 -15.49 -40.27
C LEU A 278 -8.49 -14.54 -41.47
N ALA A 279 -7.31 -14.46 -42.10
CA ALA A 279 -7.10 -13.67 -43.33
C ALA A 279 -7.96 -14.20 -44.49
N ARG A 280 -8.01 -15.52 -44.69
CA ARG A 280 -8.84 -16.15 -45.74
C ARG A 280 -10.34 -15.98 -45.48
N ILE A 281 -10.79 -16.16 -44.24
CA ILE A 281 -12.19 -15.90 -43.84
C ILE A 281 -12.55 -14.43 -44.11
N SER A 282 -11.71 -13.50 -43.67
CA SER A 282 -11.92 -12.06 -43.85
C SER A 282 -11.92 -11.67 -45.33
N HIS A 283 -11.00 -12.22 -46.12
CA HIS A 283 -10.94 -12.01 -47.56
C HIS A 283 -12.21 -12.49 -48.26
N MET A 284 -12.61 -13.74 -48.04
CA MET A 284 -13.83 -14.31 -48.62
C MET A 284 -15.08 -13.53 -48.18
N GLN A 285 -15.16 -13.16 -46.90
CA GLN A 285 -16.26 -12.36 -46.35
C GLN A 285 -16.34 -10.99 -47.04
N LYS A 286 -15.21 -10.30 -47.22
CA LYS A 286 -15.16 -8.98 -47.88
C LYS A 286 -15.64 -9.06 -49.33
N LEU A 287 -15.19 -10.06 -50.09
CA LEU A 287 -15.60 -10.24 -51.49
C LEU A 287 -17.08 -10.58 -51.62
N LEU A 288 -17.57 -11.51 -50.81
CA LEU A 288 -18.97 -11.87 -50.80
C LEU A 288 -19.86 -10.72 -50.31
N THR A 289 -19.36 -9.88 -49.41
CA THR A 289 -20.07 -8.66 -48.99
C THR A 289 -20.18 -7.68 -50.15
N LEU A 290 -19.08 -7.43 -50.86
CA LEU A 290 -19.07 -6.55 -52.03
C LEU A 290 -20.06 -7.04 -53.10
N VAL A 291 -20.03 -8.33 -53.44
CA VAL A 291 -20.94 -8.89 -54.45
C VAL A 291 -22.38 -8.99 -53.95
N GLY A 292 -22.58 -9.26 -52.66
CA GLY A 292 -23.91 -9.44 -52.06
C GLY A 292 -24.65 -8.14 -51.73
N GLN A 293 -23.94 -7.02 -51.53
CA GLN A 293 -24.55 -5.71 -51.22
C GLN A 293 -25.17 -5.03 -52.44
N TYR A 294 -24.58 -5.22 -53.63
CA TYR A 294 -25.12 -4.62 -54.84
C TYR A 294 -26.18 -5.53 -55.46
N LYS A 295 -27.36 -4.96 -55.71
CA LYS A 295 -28.37 -5.61 -56.56
C LYS A 295 -27.81 -5.64 -57.97
N ILE A 296 -27.56 -6.85 -58.48
CA ILE A 296 -27.10 -7.03 -59.84
C ILE A 296 -28.35 -7.34 -60.67
N LYS A 297 -28.84 -6.34 -61.42
CA LYS A 297 -30.03 -6.49 -62.28
C LYS A 297 -31.23 -7.08 -61.51
N ASP A 298 -31.54 -6.52 -60.34
CA ASP A 298 -32.64 -6.94 -59.44
C ASP A 298 -32.51 -8.34 -58.82
N HIS A 299 -31.32 -8.94 -58.93
CA HIS A 299 -30.99 -10.19 -58.27
C HIS A 299 -30.06 -9.97 -57.08
N THR A 300 -30.28 -10.76 -56.05
CA THR A 300 -29.42 -10.85 -54.87
C THR A 300 -28.67 -12.18 -54.88
N CYS A 301 -27.41 -12.15 -54.48
CA CYS A 301 -26.60 -13.36 -54.34
C CYS A 301 -26.96 -14.08 -53.03
N TRP A 302 -27.72 -15.18 -53.12
CA TRP A 302 -28.22 -15.91 -51.93
C TRP A 302 -27.10 -16.45 -51.02
N PHE A 303 -26.00 -16.92 -51.59
CA PHE A 303 -24.89 -17.54 -50.85
C PHE A 303 -24.01 -16.45 -50.27
N CYS A 304 -23.89 -15.31 -50.95
CA CYS A 304 -23.26 -14.14 -50.37
C CYS A 304 -24.00 -13.75 -49.08
N GLN A 305 -25.34 -13.71 -49.10
CA GLN A 305 -26.16 -13.48 -47.91
C GLN A 305 -26.05 -14.63 -46.89
N ARG A 306 -26.01 -15.90 -47.31
CA ARG A 306 -25.89 -17.05 -46.40
C ARG A 306 -24.51 -17.16 -45.74
N ALA A 307 -23.46 -16.83 -46.47
CA ALA A 307 -22.07 -16.92 -46.02
C ALA A 307 -21.69 -15.70 -45.15
N VAL A 308 -22.07 -14.49 -45.54
CA VAL A 308 -21.78 -13.25 -44.79
C VAL A 308 -22.82 -12.98 -43.71
N GLY A 309 -24.07 -13.34 -43.96
CA GLY A 309 -25.23 -12.93 -43.17
C GLY A 309 -26.01 -11.84 -43.88
N SER A 310 -27.24 -11.60 -43.42
CA SER A 310 -28.05 -10.49 -43.92
C SER A 310 -28.37 -9.52 -42.80
N ASN A 311 -28.03 -8.24 -43.02
CA ASN A 311 -28.38 -7.16 -42.09
C ASN A 311 -29.89 -6.97 -41.95
N THR A 312 -30.68 -7.40 -42.94
CA THR A 312 -32.14 -7.25 -42.92
C THR A 312 -32.84 -8.32 -42.09
N THR A 313 -32.31 -9.55 -42.06
CA THR A 313 -32.90 -10.67 -41.30
C THR A 313 -32.25 -10.87 -39.93
N GLY A 314 -31.05 -10.31 -39.71
CA GLY A 314 -30.27 -10.52 -38.50
C GLY A 314 -29.63 -11.92 -38.41
N GLU A 315 -29.70 -12.72 -39.48
CA GLU A 315 -29.05 -14.03 -39.52
C GLU A 315 -27.53 -13.88 -39.59
N LEU A 316 -26.83 -14.55 -38.66
CA LEU A 316 -25.39 -14.73 -38.70
C LEU A 316 -25.02 -15.62 -39.89
N GLY A 317 -24.17 -15.11 -40.79
CA GLY A 317 -23.66 -15.91 -41.90
C GLY A 317 -22.64 -16.95 -41.45
N LEU A 318 -22.45 -17.99 -42.27
CA LEU A 318 -21.52 -19.10 -41.99
C LEU A 318 -20.09 -18.64 -41.68
N LEU A 319 -19.57 -17.62 -42.38
CA LEU A 319 -18.21 -17.10 -42.15
C LEU A 319 -18.10 -16.35 -40.82
N ASN A 320 -19.14 -15.60 -40.45
CA ASN A 320 -19.21 -14.94 -39.16
C ASN A 320 -19.37 -15.95 -38.02
N GLU A 321 -20.15 -17.01 -38.22
CA GLU A 321 -20.29 -18.10 -37.27
C GLU A 321 -18.96 -18.83 -37.06
N LEU A 322 -18.25 -19.18 -38.15
CA LEU A 322 -16.90 -19.76 -38.09
C LEU A 322 -15.92 -18.87 -37.34
N ARG A 323 -15.90 -17.57 -37.65
CA ARG A 323 -15.04 -16.60 -36.95
C ARG A 323 -15.39 -16.52 -35.46
N LEU A 324 -16.67 -16.47 -35.13
CA LEU A 324 -17.14 -16.38 -33.75
C LEU A 324 -16.83 -17.66 -32.96
N GLU A 325 -16.94 -18.81 -33.60
CA GLU A 325 -16.53 -20.08 -33.02
C GLU A 325 -15.02 -20.13 -32.78
N LEU A 326 -14.21 -19.66 -33.72
CA LEU A 326 -12.76 -19.52 -33.52
C LEU A 326 -12.44 -18.62 -32.32
N THR A 327 -13.10 -17.46 -32.17
CA THR A 327 -12.90 -16.58 -31.01
C THR A 327 -13.37 -17.19 -29.68
N LYS A 328 -14.33 -18.12 -29.74
CA LYS A 328 -14.80 -18.85 -28.55
C LYS A 328 -13.99 -20.11 -28.28
N SER A 329 -13.21 -20.59 -29.24
CA SER A 329 -12.46 -21.83 -29.11
C SER A 329 -11.19 -21.63 -28.28
N SER A 330 -10.58 -22.75 -27.88
CA SER A 330 -9.29 -22.76 -27.21
C SER A 330 -8.16 -22.21 -28.08
N ALA A 331 -8.32 -22.15 -29.41
CA ALA A 331 -7.32 -21.56 -30.30
C ALA A 331 -7.12 -20.06 -30.05
N ASP A 332 -8.20 -19.34 -29.77
CA ASP A 332 -8.14 -17.90 -29.47
C ASP A 332 -7.44 -17.64 -28.13
N ALA A 333 -7.75 -18.42 -27.09
CA ALA A 333 -7.05 -18.34 -25.81
C ALA A 333 -5.55 -18.67 -25.97
N MET A 334 -5.20 -19.73 -26.71
CA MET A 334 -3.80 -20.07 -27.01
C MET A 334 -3.08 -18.95 -27.78
N ARG A 335 -3.77 -18.33 -28.74
CA ARG A 335 -3.25 -17.17 -29.48
C ARG A 335 -3.03 -15.98 -28.55
N SER A 336 -4.00 -15.64 -27.70
CA SER A 336 -3.91 -14.54 -26.74
C SER A 336 -2.75 -14.74 -25.75
N ILE A 337 -2.59 -15.96 -25.21
CA ILE A 337 -1.44 -16.32 -24.35
C ILE A 337 -0.13 -16.12 -25.11
N ARG A 338 -0.02 -16.63 -26.35
CA ARG A 338 1.19 -16.51 -27.18
C ARG A 338 1.52 -15.04 -27.48
N GLU A 339 0.53 -14.25 -27.92
CA GLU A 339 0.70 -12.83 -28.23
C GLU A 339 1.08 -12.03 -26.99
N THR A 340 0.39 -12.24 -25.86
CA THR A 340 0.70 -11.56 -24.59
C THR A 340 2.09 -11.93 -24.09
N THR A 341 2.44 -13.23 -24.11
CA THR A 341 3.76 -13.71 -23.71
C THR A 341 4.85 -13.15 -24.62
N SER A 342 4.64 -13.16 -25.94
CA SER A 342 5.58 -12.57 -26.90
C SER A 342 5.76 -11.07 -26.67
N ALA A 343 4.66 -10.33 -26.52
CA ALA A 343 4.67 -8.88 -26.37
C ALA A 343 5.26 -8.40 -25.03
N THR A 344 5.25 -9.22 -23.99
CA THR A 344 5.69 -8.80 -22.63
C THR A 344 6.96 -9.50 -22.16
N LEU A 345 7.15 -10.77 -22.51
CA LEU A 345 8.22 -11.64 -22.01
C LEU A 345 9.27 -11.98 -23.09
N THR A 346 9.28 -11.29 -24.23
CA THR A 346 10.35 -11.40 -25.22
C THR A 346 10.90 -10.04 -25.66
N GLY A 347 12.05 -10.05 -26.35
CA GLY A 347 12.65 -8.87 -26.96
C GLY A 347 12.94 -7.73 -25.96
N ARG A 348 12.62 -6.50 -26.38
CA ARG A 348 12.84 -5.27 -25.59
C ARG A 348 11.95 -5.18 -24.34
N PRO A 349 10.64 -5.51 -24.40
CA PRO A 349 9.78 -5.51 -23.21
C PRO A 349 10.32 -6.36 -22.05
N LEU A 350 10.85 -7.55 -22.32
CA LEU A 350 11.47 -8.39 -21.28
C LEU A 350 12.65 -7.68 -20.60
N VAL A 351 13.52 -7.03 -21.39
CA VAL A 351 14.66 -6.28 -20.86
C VAL A 351 14.18 -5.09 -20.02
N ASP A 352 13.14 -4.39 -20.48
CA ASP A 352 12.56 -3.27 -19.75
C ASP A 352 11.93 -3.73 -18.41
N VAL A 353 11.21 -4.86 -18.39
CA VAL A 353 10.66 -5.46 -17.16
C VAL A 353 11.79 -5.93 -16.23
N SER A 354 12.79 -6.65 -16.76
CA SER A 354 13.92 -7.15 -15.96
C SER A 354 14.74 -5.99 -15.36
N ALA A 355 15.00 -4.94 -16.13
CA ALA A 355 15.67 -3.73 -15.66
C ALA A 355 14.82 -2.95 -14.65
N ALA A 356 13.49 -2.91 -14.81
CA ALA A 356 12.60 -2.34 -13.81
C ALA A 356 12.64 -3.13 -12.50
N VAL A 357 12.55 -4.47 -12.56
CA VAL A 357 12.65 -5.37 -11.39
C VAL A 357 14.00 -5.23 -10.69
N GLN A 358 15.11 -5.15 -11.45
CA GLN A 358 16.44 -4.91 -10.89
C GLN A 358 16.54 -3.55 -10.17
N ARG A 359 16.06 -2.47 -10.79
CA ARG A 359 16.04 -1.14 -10.17
C ARG A 359 15.16 -1.13 -8.92
N GLY A 360 13.98 -1.73 -9.00
CA GLY A 360 13.06 -1.86 -7.87
C GLY A 360 13.68 -2.62 -6.69
N GLY A 361 14.40 -3.72 -6.96
CA GLY A 361 15.13 -4.47 -5.94
C GLY A 361 16.26 -3.67 -5.29
N ALA A 362 17.03 -2.92 -6.08
CA ALA A 362 18.11 -2.06 -5.57
C ALA A 362 17.56 -0.94 -4.68
N SER A 363 16.51 -0.26 -5.13
CA SER A 363 15.87 0.81 -4.35
C SER A 363 15.17 0.28 -3.10
N LEU A 364 14.63 -0.94 -3.13
CA LEU A 364 14.07 -1.57 -1.94
C LEU A 364 15.17 -1.95 -0.92
N GLU A 365 16.38 -2.32 -1.36
CA GLU A 365 17.53 -2.50 -0.48
C GLU A 365 17.99 -1.17 0.14
N VAL A 366 17.97 -0.07 -0.62
CA VAL A 366 18.22 1.29 -0.07
C VAL A 366 17.17 1.64 0.99
N PHE A 367 15.89 1.38 0.71
CA PHE A 367 14.83 1.58 1.70
C PHE A 367 15.03 0.73 2.95
N LYS A 368 15.38 -0.56 2.79
CA LYS A 368 15.69 -1.48 3.90
C LYS A 368 16.84 -0.95 4.75
N LEU A 369 17.95 -0.53 4.14
CA LEU A 369 19.12 0.00 4.84
C LEU A 369 18.78 1.29 5.58
N GLY A 370 18.03 2.20 4.96
CA GLY A 370 17.58 3.43 5.60
C GLY A 370 16.63 3.18 6.78
N PHE A 371 15.62 2.33 6.57
CA PHE A 371 14.65 1.95 7.60
C PHE A 371 15.31 1.20 8.76
N ALA A 372 16.16 0.22 8.48
CA ALA A 372 16.90 -0.51 9.51
C ALA A 372 17.93 0.38 10.22
N GLY A 373 18.67 1.23 9.50
CA GLY A 373 19.62 2.16 10.09
C GLY A 373 18.94 3.16 11.03
N SER A 374 17.82 3.74 10.62
CA SER A 374 17.09 4.71 11.45
C SER A 374 16.39 4.07 12.65
N ILE A 375 15.75 2.90 12.48
CA ILE A 375 14.93 2.30 13.54
C ILE A 375 15.68 1.24 14.35
N VAL A 376 16.35 0.30 13.68
CA VAL A 376 17.05 -0.81 14.34
C VAL A 376 18.34 -0.32 14.96
N GLU A 377 19.20 0.33 14.17
CA GLU A 377 20.49 0.81 14.69
C GLU A 377 20.31 2.06 15.56
N GLY A 378 19.38 2.95 15.21
CA GLY A 378 19.03 4.11 16.02
C GLY A 378 18.34 3.75 17.34
N LEU A 379 17.08 3.30 17.31
CA LEU A 379 16.28 3.13 18.53
C LEU A 379 16.59 1.83 19.29
N LEU A 380 16.83 0.72 18.60
CA LEU A 380 16.99 -0.58 19.28
C LEU A 380 18.37 -0.77 19.90
N SER A 381 19.40 -0.05 19.43
CA SER A 381 20.73 -0.09 20.04
C SER A 381 20.71 0.41 21.49
N PHE A 382 19.95 1.48 21.76
CA PHE A 382 19.80 2.05 23.10
C PHE A 382 18.77 1.32 23.97
N ARG A 383 18.08 0.29 23.46
CA ARG A 383 16.98 -0.36 24.19
C ARG A 383 17.39 -0.87 25.58
N ARG A 384 18.53 -1.57 25.68
CA ARG A 384 19.01 -2.11 26.97
C ARG A 384 19.35 -1.00 27.96
N GLU A 385 19.92 0.09 27.46
CA GLU A 385 20.26 1.26 28.25
C GLU A 385 18.98 1.96 28.74
N ILE A 386 18.04 2.24 27.84
CA ILE A 386 16.74 2.84 28.16
C ILE A 386 16.03 2.02 29.22
N GLN A 387 15.95 0.69 29.07
CA GLN A 387 15.30 -0.17 30.05
C GLN A 387 16.02 -0.13 31.41
N THR A 388 17.35 -0.20 31.43
CA THR A 388 18.13 -0.17 32.68
C THR A 388 17.98 1.16 33.40
N TYR A 389 18.02 2.27 32.66
CA TYR A 389 17.81 3.60 33.22
C TYR A 389 16.38 3.79 33.71
N GLU A 390 15.41 3.25 33.00
CA GLU A 390 14.00 3.34 33.36
C GLU A 390 13.68 2.49 34.60
N ASP A 391 14.23 1.28 34.72
CA ASP A 391 14.10 0.45 35.92
C ASP A 391 14.74 1.12 37.15
N LEU A 392 15.91 1.74 36.96
CA LEU A 392 16.59 2.50 38.00
C LEU A 392 15.76 3.74 38.40
N ARG A 393 15.25 4.49 37.42
CA ARG A 393 14.36 5.65 37.63
C ARG A 393 13.13 5.21 38.39
N HIS A 394 12.39 4.21 37.91
CA HIS A 394 11.16 3.73 38.51
C HIS A 394 11.38 3.26 39.96
N THR A 395 12.43 2.47 40.21
CA THR A 395 12.79 2.01 41.57
C THR A 395 13.10 3.18 42.49
N SER A 396 13.90 4.15 42.02
CA SER A 396 14.22 5.35 42.81
C SER A 396 12.96 6.17 43.13
N PHE A 397 12.02 6.28 42.18
CA PHE A 397 10.77 7.01 42.38
C PHE A 397 9.88 6.31 43.40
N VAL A 398 9.74 4.99 43.34
CA VAL A 398 8.96 4.22 44.31
C VAL A 398 9.52 4.36 45.72
N CYS A 399 10.83 4.21 45.90
CA CYS A 399 11.48 4.40 47.20
C CYS A 399 11.25 5.82 47.76
N LEU A 400 11.29 6.83 46.89
CA LEU A 400 11.09 8.21 47.29
C LEU A 400 9.64 8.58 47.57
N CYS A 401 8.68 8.04 46.82
CA CYS A 401 7.27 8.15 47.13
C CYS A 401 6.97 7.54 48.50
N ALA A 402 7.52 6.36 48.79
CA ALA A 402 7.39 5.72 50.11
C ALA A 402 8.02 6.59 51.22
N PHE A 403 9.20 7.15 50.97
CA PHE A 403 9.86 8.06 51.91
C PHE A 403 9.04 9.34 52.15
N ALA A 404 8.55 9.98 51.09
CA ALA A 404 7.71 11.17 51.17
C ALA A 404 6.38 10.90 51.89
N ALA A 405 5.73 9.77 51.62
CA ALA A 405 4.52 9.34 52.33
C ALA A 405 4.78 9.14 53.83
N ALA A 406 5.85 8.41 54.20
CA ALA A 406 6.22 8.20 55.60
C ALA A 406 6.51 9.52 56.32
N LEU A 407 7.14 10.46 55.63
CA LEU A 407 7.50 11.77 56.16
C LEU A 407 6.29 12.69 56.37
N LEU A 408 5.37 12.71 55.40
CA LEU A 408 4.12 13.47 55.48
C LEU A 408 3.19 12.88 56.55
N LEU A 409 3.05 11.55 56.60
CA LEU A 409 2.10 10.89 57.50
C LEU A 409 2.63 10.68 58.91
N VAL A 410 3.89 10.26 59.09
CA VAL A 410 4.41 9.86 60.41
C VAL A 410 5.18 11.00 61.05
N ILE A 411 6.14 11.58 60.34
CA ILE A 411 7.05 12.59 60.92
C ILE A 411 6.32 13.91 61.13
N SER A 412 5.57 14.38 60.13
CA SER A 412 4.88 15.67 60.20
C SER A 412 3.70 15.64 61.16
N THR A 413 2.82 14.63 61.07
CA THR A 413 1.71 14.50 62.03
C THR A 413 2.24 14.19 63.43
N GLY A 414 3.25 13.33 63.56
CA GLY A 414 3.87 12.98 64.83
C GLY A 414 4.51 14.19 65.51
N ALA A 415 5.19 15.05 64.73
CA ALA A 415 5.71 16.32 65.24
C ALA A 415 4.57 17.25 65.70
N LEU A 416 3.51 17.42 64.92
CA LEU A 416 2.36 18.25 65.30
C LEU A 416 1.61 17.71 66.53
N VAL A 417 1.41 16.39 66.63
CA VAL A 417 0.77 15.73 67.78
C VAL A 417 1.66 15.82 69.01
N TYR A 418 2.96 15.58 68.87
CA TYR A 418 3.94 15.73 69.95
C TYR A 418 3.91 17.17 70.49
N VAL A 419 3.96 18.16 69.60
CA VAL A 419 3.84 19.57 69.95
C VAL A 419 2.54 19.83 70.72
N ARG A 420 1.40 19.34 70.20
CA ARG A 420 0.08 19.56 70.82
C ARG A 420 -0.08 18.88 72.18
N ARG A 421 0.50 17.69 72.36
CA ARG A 421 0.38 16.90 73.60
C ARG A 421 1.46 17.20 74.63
N SER A 422 2.58 17.79 74.22
CA SER A 422 3.67 18.10 75.14
C SER A 422 3.20 19.09 76.22
N ARG A 423 2.96 18.57 77.43
CA ARG A 423 2.77 19.39 78.65
C ARG A 423 4.10 19.85 79.26
N ALA A 424 5.21 19.45 78.64
CA ALA A 424 6.52 19.92 79.03
C ALA A 424 6.52 21.45 78.92
N ARG A 425 6.86 22.12 80.02
CA ARG A 425 7.01 23.59 80.05
C ARG A 425 7.95 24.07 78.92
N TRP A 426 8.87 23.20 78.49
CA TRP A 426 9.92 23.43 77.49
C TRP A 426 10.06 22.25 76.50
N PRO A 427 9.26 22.16 75.41
CA PRO A 427 9.40 21.07 74.44
C PRO A 427 10.75 21.12 73.71
N THR A 428 11.27 19.94 73.33
CA THR A 428 12.53 19.79 72.60
C THR A 428 12.34 20.16 71.11
N ALA A 429 13.38 20.77 70.51
CA ALA A 429 13.36 21.21 69.11
C ALA A 429 13.60 20.06 68.09
N THR A 430 13.94 18.86 68.56
CA THR A 430 14.39 17.75 67.72
C THR A 430 13.36 17.28 66.69
N PRO A 431 12.05 17.09 67.00
CA PRO A 431 11.08 16.64 66.00
C PRO A 431 10.88 17.63 64.86
N SER A 432 10.94 18.93 65.17
CA SER A 432 10.81 19.99 64.17
C SER A 432 12.04 20.12 63.29
N CYS A 433 13.26 19.95 63.83
CA CYS A 433 14.47 19.90 63.01
C CYS A 433 14.44 18.72 62.03
N ILE A 434 13.99 17.54 62.49
CA ILE A 434 13.84 16.36 61.64
C ILE A 434 12.81 16.64 60.55
N SER A 435 11.60 17.09 60.90
CA SER A 435 10.54 17.43 59.93
C SER A 435 11.00 18.47 58.92
N PHE A 436 11.74 19.50 59.34
CA PHE A 436 12.28 20.54 58.46
C PHE A 436 13.32 20.00 57.48
N PHE A 437 14.31 19.24 57.95
CA PHE A 437 15.32 18.61 57.11
C PHE A 437 14.68 17.66 56.08
N CYS A 438 13.81 16.79 56.57
CA CYS A 438 13.04 15.87 55.78
C CYS A 438 12.21 16.59 54.70
N SER A 439 11.50 17.68 55.05
CA SER A 439 10.70 18.44 54.07
C SER A 439 11.57 19.05 52.98
N PHE A 440 12.76 19.59 53.33
CA PHE A 440 13.73 20.06 52.34
C PHE A 440 14.19 18.94 51.41
N CYS A 441 14.44 17.74 51.92
CA CYS A 441 14.77 16.60 51.07
C CYS A 441 13.66 16.30 50.05
N VAL A 442 12.39 16.32 50.47
CA VAL A 442 11.26 16.10 49.55
C VAL A 442 11.14 17.22 48.52
N VAL A 443 11.35 18.49 48.92
CA VAL A 443 11.36 19.64 47.99
C VAL A 443 12.48 19.49 46.96
N ILE A 444 13.70 19.23 47.40
CA ILE A 444 14.86 19.09 46.51
C ILE A 444 14.65 17.94 45.53
N LEU A 445 14.22 16.78 46.02
CA LEU A 445 14.00 15.61 45.18
C LEU A 445 12.82 15.81 44.23
N GLY A 446 11.70 16.38 44.69
CA GLY A 446 10.56 16.67 43.83
C GLY A 446 10.89 17.68 42.73
N LEU A 447 11.68 18.71 43.03
CA LEU A 447 12.18 19.65 42.01
C LEU A 447 13.16 18.99 41.04
N LEU A 448 14.05 18.11 41.53
CA LEU A 448 15.02 17.39 40.71
C LEU A 448 14.32 16.42 39.75
N PHE A 449 13.43 15.55 40.25
CA PHE A 449 12.74 14.56 39.42
C PHE A 449 11.68 15.18 38.51
N GLY A 450 10.93 16.17 39.01
CA GLY A 450 10.04 16.96 38.18
C GLY A 450 10.82 17.65 37.05
N GLY A 451 11.99 18.23 37.37
CA GLY A 451 12.87 18.84 36.37
C GLY A 451 13.41 17.86 35.33
N ILE A 452 13.89 16.68 35.74
CA ILE A 452 14.37 15.63 34.82
C ILE A 452 13.25 15.19 33.86
N LEU A 453 12.05 14.94 34.39
CA LEU A 453 10.91 14.54 33.55
C LEU A 453 10.50 15.66 32.58
N VAL A 454 10.54 16.93 32.98
CA VAL A 454 10.30 18.06 32.07
C VAL A 454 11.35 18.12 30.95
N ILE A 455 12.64 17.96 31.29
CA ILE A 455 13.74 17.95 30.32
C ILE A 455 13.59 16.82 29.30
N VAL A 456 13.02 15.68 29.70
CA VAL A 456 12.74 14.56 28.78
C VAL A 456 11.45 14.78 27.99
N ALA A 457 10.38 15.26 28.64
CA ALA A 457 9.07 15.43 28.01
C ALA A 457 9.07 16.46 26.89
N VAL A 458 9.84 17.56 27.03
CA VAL A 458 9.88 18.63 26.01
C VAL A 458 10.45 18.11 24.68
N PRO A 459 11.66 17.52 24.61
CA PRO A 459 12.19 16.92 23.38
C PRO A 459 11.30 15.82 22.81
N VAL A 460 10.70 14.97 23.65
CA VAL A 460 9.77 13.94 23.17
C VAL A 460 8.54 14.58 22.53
N SER A 461 8.02 15.68 23.09
CA SER A 461 6.89 16.41 22.51
C SER A 461 7.22 17.07 21.17
N GLU A 462 8.43 17.63 21.06
CA GLU A 462 8.95 18.23 19.82
C GLU A 462 9.20 17.15 18.76
N LEU A 463 9.77 16.01 19.15
CA LEU A 463 9.95 14.84 18.29
C LEU A 463 8.61 14.30 17.80
N CYS A 464 7.62 14.14 18.67
CA CYS A 464 6.26 13.77 18.28
C CYS A 464 5.65 14.74 17.27
N GLY A 465 5.91 16.04 17.44
CA GLY A 465 5.53 17.06 16.46
C GLY A 465 6.24 16.88 15.12
N PHE A 466 7.56 16.77 15.16
CA PHE A 466 8.40 16.60 13.99
C PHE A 466 8.03 15.36 13.18
N MET A 467 7.90 14.21 13.84
CA MET A 467 7.55 12.95 13.17
C MET A 467 6.20 13.04 12.46
N ARG A 468 5.17 13.58 13.12
CA ARG A 468 3.79 13.63 12.61
C ARG A 468 3.56 14.71 11.54
N TYR A 469 4.22 15.86 11.68
CA TYR A 469 3.88 17.05 10.89
C TYR A 469 4.96 17.49 9.91
N ASP A 470 6.22 17.09 10.13
CA ASP A 470 7.32 17.44 9.24
C ASP A 470 7.85 16.19 8.53
N LEU A 471 8.37 15.19 9.24
CA LEU A 471 9.05 14.03 8.64
C LEU A 471 8.12 13.14 7.81
N LEU A 472 7.01 12.66 8.39
CA LEU A 472 6.14 11.65 7.76
C LEU A 472 5.04 12.26 6.89
N THR A 473 5.41 13.31 6.18
CA THR A 473 4.58 13.96 5.18
C THR A 473 5.09 13.61 3.78
N PRO A 474 4.23 13.66 2.75
CA PRO A 474 4.66 13.49 1.37
C PRO A 474 5.80 14.44 0.99
N GLU A 475 5.79 15.67 1.53
CA GLU A 475 6.81 16.69 1.26
C GLU A 475 8.08 16.50 2.10
N GLY A 476 7.94 16.08 3.36
CA GLY A 476 9.07 15.96 4.29
C GLY A 476 10.00 14.78 4.01
N LEU A 477 9.49 13.62 3.60
CA LEU A 477 10.35 12.46 3.33
C LEU A 477 11.44 12.74 2.27
N PRO A 478 11.14 13.45 1.16
CA PRO A 478 12.16 13.98 0.25
C PRO A 478 13.15 14.96 0.87
N ASP A 479 12.72 15.80 1.81
CA ASP A 479 13.61 16.79 2.46
C ASP A 479 14.56 16.11 3.47
N TYR A 480 14.09 15.05 4.14
CA TYR A 480 14.81 14.32 5.19
C TYR A 480 15.40 12.97 4.72
N TYR A 481 15.54 12.77 3.40
CA TYR A 481 15.97 11.50 2.83
C TYR A 481 17.38 11.08 3.31
N LYS A 482 18.28 12.05 3.55
CA LYS A 482 19.65 11.79 4.01
C LYS A 482 19.65 11.27 5.44
N GLN A 483 18.85 11.89 6.30
CA GLN A 483 18.68 11.54 7.71
C GLN A 483 18.13 10.13 7.86
N MET A 484 17.17 9.78 7.00
CA MET A 484 16.55 8.45 6.96
C MET A 484 17.41 7.42 6.23
N GLY A 485 18.51 7.80 5.59
CA GLY A 485 19.38 6.88 4.84
C GLY A 485 18.83 6.42 3.49
N PHE A 486 17.89 7.14 2.88
CA PHE A 486 17.29 6.82 1.57
C PHE A 486 18.14 7.31 0.39
N TYR A 487 19.44 7.01 0.43
CA TYR A 487 20.39 7.30 -0.63
C TYR A 487 21.21 6.06 -0.94
N ASN A 488 21.69 5.95 -2.17
CA ASN A 488 22.55 4.83 -2.55
C ASN A 488 23.92 4.99 -1.90
N PRO A 489 24.38 4.05 -1.04
CA PRO A 489 25.68 4.16 -0.38
C PRO A 489 26.86 4.11 -1.37
N ALA A 490 26.65 3.60 -2.59
CA ALA A 490 27.66 3.60 -3.64
C ALA A 490 27.78 4.95 -4.36
N ASP A 491 26.80 5.85 -4.21
CA ASP A 491 26.85 7.18 -4.80
C ASP A 491 27.64 8.14 -3.89
N PRO A 492 28.81 8.64 -4.30
CA PRO A 492 29.61 9.55 -3.50
C PRO A 492 28.89 10.88 -3.22
N ALA A 493 27.98 11.30 -4.11
CA ALA A 493 27.20 12.52 -3.92
C ALA A 493 26.00 12.32 -2.98
N LYS A 494 25.72 11.07 -2.58
CA LYS A 494 24.56 10.70 -1.75
C LYS A 494 23.26 11.29 -2.29
N ASN A 495 23.05 11.16 -3.60
CA ASN A 495 21.80 11.61 -4.19
C ASN A 495 20.64 10.74 -3.69
N MET A 496 19.47 11.36 -3.59
CA MET A 496 18.24 10.71 -3.18
C MET A 496 17.87 9.57 -4.13
N ASP A 497 17.63 8.37 -3.59
CA ASP A 497 16.97 7.32 -4.36
C ASP A 497 15.46 7.61 -4.39
N ARG A 498 14.99 8.11 -5.54
CA ARG A 498 13.59 8.52 -5.73
C ARG A 498 12.60 7.38 -5.50
N LEU A 499 12.96 6.14 -5.84
CA LEU A 499 12.06 5.00 -5.67
C LEU A 499 12.03 4.55 -4.20
N ALA A 500 13.16 4.57 -3.50
CA ALA A 500 13.20 4.30 -2.06
C ALA A 500 12.37 5.32 -1.27
N VAL A 501 12.49 6.61 -1.62
CA VAL A 501 11.65 7.68 -1.03
C VAL A 501 10.19 7.52 -1.41
N ALA A 502 9.86 7.13 -2.65
CA ALA A 502 8.48 6.85 -3.04
C ALA A 502 7.87 5.67 -2.26
N VAL A 503 8.66 4.63 -1.96
CA VAL A 503 8.25 3.54 -1.07
C VAL A 503 8.01 4.06 0.35
N ALA A 504 8.92 4.87 0.88
CA ALA A 504 8.75 5.51 2.18
C ALA A 504 7.50 6.39 2.22
N GLN A 505 7.24 7.21 1.20
CA GLN A 505 6.04 8.04 1.11
C GLN A 505 4.79 7.18 1.09
N THR A 506 4.77 6.11 0.30
CA THR A 506 3.57 5.25 0.19
C THR A 506 3.32 4.44 1.46
N CYS A 507 4.38 4.01 2.15
CA CYS A 507 4.30 3.13 3.32
C CYS A 507 4.30 3.85 4.68
N LEU A 508 4.89 5.03 4.77
CA LEU A 508 5.08 5.79 6.00
C LEU A 508 4.38 7.16 5.97
N SER A 509 3.63 7.50 4.91
CA SER A 509 2.80 8.71 4.90
C SER A 509 1.34 8.38 4.56
N GLY A 510 0.42 9.29 4.93
CA GLY A 510 -0.96 9.32 4.44
C GLY A 510 -1.75 8.00 4.52
N ASN A 511 -2.03 7.50 5.72
CA ASN A 511 -2.82 6.27 5.96
C ASN A 511 -2.23 4.96 5.39
N GLY A 512 -1.03 4.99 4.79
CA GLY A 512 -0.40 3.80 4.20
C GLY A 512 -1.19 3.22 3.02
N THR A 513 -1.96 4.04 2.32
CA THR A 513 -2.80 3.59 1.20
C THR A 513 -1.94 3.34 -0.04
N GLY A 514 -1.62 2.07 -0.32
CA GLY A 514 -0.87 1.69 -1.50
C GLY A 514 -0.19 0.33 -1.37
N ASP A 515 0.59 -0.02 -2.39
CA ASP A 515 1.47 -1.19 -2.41
C ASP A 515 2.91 -0.78 -2.76
N ILE A 516 3.88 -1.54 -2.24
CA ILE A 516 5.31 -1.28 -2.50
C ILE A 516 5.60 -1.43 -4.00
N LEU A 517 4.93 -2.36 -4.68
CA LEU A 517 5.11 -2.56 -6.12
C LEU A 517 4.66 -1.34 -6.95
N GLY A 518 3.59 -0.65 -6.55
CA GLY A 518 3.17 0.59 -7.18
C GLY A 518 4.20 1.70 -6.99
N ALA A 519 4.70 1.86 -5.76
CA ALA A 519 5.74 2.84 -5.44
C ALA A 519 7.07 2.59 -6.21
N LEU A 520 7.40 1.32 -6.47
CA LEU A 520 8.55 0.92 -7.29
C LEU A 520 8.29 1.01 -8.81
N ASN A 521 7.11 1.47 -9.24
CA ASN A 521 6.66 1.46 -10.65
C ASN A 521 6.66 0.06 -11.31
N LEU A 522 6.53 -1.01 -10.50
CA LEU A 522 6.51 -2.39 -10.97
C LEU A 522 5.10 -2.89 -11.26
N ARG A 523 4.07 -2.29 -10.70
CA ARG A 523 2.69 -2.78 -10.84
C ARG A 523 2.21 -2.85 -12.29
N GLN A 524 2.49 -1.83 -13.09
CA GLN A 524 2.12 -1.83 -14.52
C GLN A 524 3.00 -2.81 -15.33
N GLN A 525 4.30 -2.86 -15.01
CA GLN A 525 5.25 -3.75 -15.68
C GLN A 525 4.98 -5.23 -15.42
N LEU A 526 4.44 -5.57 -14.25
CA LEU A 526 4.10 -6.93 -13.83
C LEU A 526 2.62 -7.27 -14.04
N ASN A 527 1.86 -6.44 -14.75
CA ASN A 527 0.43 -6.68 -14.96
C ASN A 527 0.14 -7.89 -15.86
N PHE A 528 1.14 -8.36 -16.63
CA PHE A 528 1.03 -9.57 -17.44
C PHE A 528 0.64 -10.80 -16.61
N GLN A 529 0.96 -10.84 -15.31
CA GLN A 529 0.59 -11.98 -14.45
C GLN A 529 -0.92 -12.16 -14.36
N GLN A 530 -1.69 -11.07 -14.22
CA GLN A 530 -3.14 -11.16 -14.14
C GLN A 530 -3.74 -11.57 -15.48
N VAL A 531 -3.25 -10.96 -16.57
CA VAL A 531 -3.72 -11.27 -17.93
C VAL A 531 -3.44 -12.73 -18.28
N LEU A 532 -2.23 -13.24 -18.02
CA LEU A 532 -1.88 -14.63 -18.32
C LEU A 532 -2.65 -15.62 -17.43
N ASP A 533 -2.83 -15.33 -16.14
CA ASP A 533 -3.63 -16.20 -15.26
C ASP A 533 -5.08 -16.28 -15.75
N ASP A 534 -5.70 -15.15 -16.11
CA ASP A 534 -7.07 -15.10 -16.63
C ASP A 534 -7.19 -15.87 -17.96
N GLU A 535 -6.20 -15.75 -18.85
CA GLU A 535 -6.16 -16.46 -20.13
C GLU A 535 -5.89 -17.96 -19.98
N PHE A 536 -5.06 -18.37 -19.01
CA PHE A 536 -4.88 -19.81 -18.69
C PHE A 536 -6.16 -20.42 -18.12
N VAL A 537 -6.89 -19.69 -17.28
CA VAL A 537 -8.21 -20.12 -16.79
C VAL A 537 -9.21 -20.23 -17.95
N ALA A 538 -9.25 -19.23 -18.84
CA ALA A 538 -10.09 -19.26 -20.03
C ALA A 538 -9.73 -20.43 -20.97
N LEU A 539 -8.44 -20.76 -21.10
CA LEU A 539 -7.98 -21.92 -21.85
C LEU A 539 -8.48 -23.21 -21.20
N ASP A 540 -8.31 -23.38 -19.88
CA ASP A 540 -8.79 -24.55 -19.13
C ASP A 540 -10.30 -24.76 -19.36
N ASP A 541 -11.11 -23.71 -19.24
CA ASP A 541 -12.56 -23.75 -19.48
C ASP A 541 -12.92 -24.14 -20.93
N LYS A 542 -12.14 -23.66 -21.90
CA LYS A 542 -12.35 -23.91 -23.33
C LYS A 542 -11.75 -25.24 -23.83
N THR A 543 -10.91 -25.91 -23.05
CA THR A 543 -10.22 -27.14 -23.48
C THR A 543 -11.13 -28.34 -23.71
N ALA A 544 -12.37 -28.29 -23.21
CA ALA A 544 -13.40 -29.32 -23.41
C ALA A 544 -14.01 -29.32 -24.83
N GLY A 545 -13.88 -28.21 -25.57
CA GLY A 545 -14.38 -28.09 -26.95
C GLY A 545 -13.37 -28.54 -28.00
N MET A 546 -13.87 -28.97 -29.17
CA MET A 546 -13.03 -29.10 -30.37
C MET A 546 -12.51 -27.72 -30.76
N VAL A 547 -11.23 -27.65 -31.15
CA VAL A 547 -10.59 -26.38 -31.54
C VAL A 547 -11.20 -25.81 -32.82
N VAL A 548 -11.53 -26.71 -33.74
CA VAL A 548 -12.06 -26.43 -35.08
C VAL A 548 -13.08 -27.52 -35.39
N ASP A 549 -14.36 -27.17 -35.61
CA ASP A 549 -15.38 -28.11 -36.08
C ASP A 549 -15.31 -28.28 -37.60
N ASN A 550 -14.65 -29.36 -38.05
CA ASN A 550 -14.51 -29.67 -39.47
C ASN A 550 -15.87 -29.73 -40.20
N ALA A 551 -16.97 -30.08 -39.51
CA ALA A 551 -18.29 -30.16 -40.12
C ALA A 551 -18.76 -28.80 -40.66
N LYS A 552 -18.38 -27.69 -40.03
CA LYS A 552 -18.74 -26.35 -40.50
C LYS A 552 -17.94 -25.91 -41.71
N PHE A 553 -16.69 -26.33 -41.82
CA PHE A 553 -15.89 -26.10 -43.03
C PHE A 553 -16.40 -26.94 -44.20
N GLU A 554 -16.78 -28.20 -43.95
CA GLU A 554 -17.45 -29.04 -44.94
C GLU A 554 -18.81 -28.47 -45.35
N LEU A 555 -19.56 -27.89 -44.42
CA LEU A 555 -20.80 -27.18 -44.72
C LEU A 555 -20.53 -25.96 -45.62
N LEU A 556 -19.52 -25.14 -45.34
CA LEU A 556 -19.14 -24.02 -46.20
C LEU A 556 -18.80 -24.48 -47.62
N VAL A 557 -17.97 -25.53 -47.75
CA VAL A 557 -17.56 -26.08 -49.06
C VAL A 557 -18.71 -26.74 -49.81
N SER A 558 -19.58 -27.49 -49.12
CA SER A 558 -20.75 -28.11 -49.76
C SER A 558 -21.76 -27.07 -50.24
N GLN A 559 -21.99 -26.01 -49.47
CA GLN A 559 -22.84 -24.87 -49.87
C GLN A 559 -22.21 -24.07 -51.02
N ALA A 560 -20.88 -23.96 -51.06
CA ALA A 560 -20.16 -23.35 -52.17
C ALA A 560 -20.17 -24.23 -53.43
N ALA A 561 -20.14 -25.56 -53.30
CA ALA A 561 -20.24 -26.48 -54.42
C ALA A 561 -21.65 -26.50 -55.02
N SER A 562 -22.68 -26.37 -54.19
CA SER A 562 -24.06 -26.19 -54.62
C SER A 562 -24.37 -24.78 -55.14
N PHE A 563 -23.36 -23.90 -55.29
CA PHE A 563 -23.51 -22.48 -55.63
C PHE A 563 -24.19 -22.20 -57.00
N GLY A 564 -24.53 -23.21 -57.78
CA GLY A 564 -25.05 -23.06 -59.15
C GLY A 564 -26.42 -22.38 -59.31
N GLY A 565 -27.22 -22.17 -58.24
CA GLY A 565 -28.66 -21.87 -58.35
C GLY A 565 -29.17 -20.48 -57.92
N LEU A 566 -28.35 -19.42 -57.97
CA LEU A 566 -28.21 -18.63 -56.75
C LEU A 566 -28.47 -17.11 -56.78
N PHE A 567 -28.84 -16.57 -57.93
CA PHE A 567 -29.36 -15.21 -58.00
C PHE A 567 -30.86 -15.26 -57.75
N ILE A 568 -31.31 -14.90 -56.54
CA ILE A 568 -32.73 -14.87 -56.21
C ILE A 568 -33.25 -13.47 -56.52
N LEU A 569 -34.51 -13.40 -56.96
CA LEU A 569 -35.24 -12.13 -56.98
C LEU A 569 -35.18 -11.45 -55.64
N ASP A 570 -34.83 -10.18 -55.69
CA ASP A 570 -34.78 -9.33 -54.52
C ASP A 570 -36.05 -9.47 -53.64
N PRO A 571 -35.92 -9.88 -52.36
CA PRO A 571 -37.07 -10.08 -51.48
C PRO A 571 -37.81 -8.79 -51.13
N ASP A 572 -37.18 -7.62 -51.32
CA ASP A 572 -37.80 -6.31 -51.05
C ASP A 572 -38.75 -5.88 -52.20
N GLN A 573 -38.52 -6.39 -53.41
CA GLN A 573 -39.37 -6.18 -54.59
C GLN A 573 -39.47 -7.48 -55.40
N PRO A 574 -40.05 -8.55 -54.83
CA PRO A 574 -40.07 -9.83 -55.51
C PRO A 574 -40.99 -9.69 -56.72
N LEU A 575 -40.51 -10.10 -57.90
CA LEU A 575 -41.42 -10.39 -59.00
C LEU A 575 -42.45 -11.39 -58.47
N PRO A 576 -43.77 -11.12 -58.59
CA PRO A 576 -44.78 -11.98 -58.01
C PRO A 576 -44.75 -13.34 -58.74
N LEU A 577 -44.12 -14.31 -58.07
CA LEU A 577 -43.98 -15.69 -58.48
C LEU A 577 -44.84 -16.58 -57.57
N ASP A 578 -45.16 -17.78 -58.04
CA ASP A 578 -45.96 -18.75 -57.29
C ASP A 578 -45.21 -19.26 -56.05
N THR A 579 -45.92 -19.57 -54.97
CA THR A 579 -45.34 -20.02 -53.70
C THR A 579 -44.53 -21.30 -53.83
N ASN A 580 -44.82 -22.11 -54.85
CA ASN A 580 -44.09 -23.35 -55.17
C ASN A 580 -42.86 -23.15 -56.09
N ALA A 581 -42.63 -21.92 -56.57
CA ALA A 581 -41.53 -21.61 -57.48
C ALA A 581 -40.24 -21.28 -56.72
N ALA A 582 -40.31 -20.61 -55.57
CA ALA A 582 -39.13 -20.18 -54.80
C ALA A 582 -38.12 -21.32 -54.46
N PRO A 583 -38.55 -22.52 -54.00
CA PRO A 583 -37.63 -23.63 -53.75
C PRO A 583 -36.98 -24.17 -55.04
N LYS A 584 -37.72 -24.14 -56.16
CA LYS A 584 -37.25 -24.60 -57.48
C LYS A 584 -36.24 -23.62 -58.09
N ILE A 585 -36.41 -22.32 -57.83
CA ILE A 585 -35.50 -21.27 -58.26
C ILE A 585 -34.13 -21.44 -57.60
N MET A 586 -34.10 -21.66 -56.29
CA MET A 586 -32.87 -21.87 -55.51
C MET A 586 -32.07 -23.12 -55.94
N GLY A 587 -32.74 -24.12 -56.51
CA GLY A 587 -32.10 -25.34 -57.03
C GLY A 587 -31.73 -25.31 -58.52
N SER A 588 -32.07 -24.24 -59.25
CA SER A 588 -31.90 -24.18 -60.71
C SER A 588 -30.46 -23.77 -61.11
N SER A 589 -29.58 -24.76 -61.20
CA SER A 589 -28.28 -24.58 -61.86
C SER A 589 -28.43 -24.56 -63.38
N LEU A 590 -27.47 -23.94 -64.05
CA LEU A 590 -27.41 -23.91 -65.50
C LEU A 590 -26.71 -25.11 -66.12
N ASP A 591 -25.98 -25.87 -65.31
CA ASP A 591 -25.05 -26.92 -65.77
C ASP A 591 -25.73 -28.22 -66.24
N ALA A 592 -27.02 -28.21 -66.60
CA ALA A 592 -27.69 -29.39 -67.16
C ALA A 592 -28.31 -29.18 -68.54
N ASP A 593 -28.69 -27.96 -68.95
CA ASP A 593 -29.52 -27.78 -70.14
C ASP A 593 -29.16 -26.50 -70.91
N ASP A 594 -27.93 -26.43 -71.41
CA ASP A 594 -27.65 -25.60 -72.58
C ASP A 594 -28.22 -26.34 -73.80
N GLN A 595 -29.33 -25.85 -74.35
CA GLN A 595 -29.80 -26.33 -75.64
C GLN A 595 -29.23 -25.45 -76.74
N LEU A 596 -28.73 -26.06 -77.80
CA LEU A 596 -28.52 -25.38 -79.06
C LEU A 596 -29.89 -24.84 -79.49
N ALA A 597 -29.94 -23.54 -79.75
CA ALA A 597 -31.09 -22.91 -80.37
C ALA A 597 -31.38 -23.60 -81.72
N PRO A 598 -32.58 -23.43 -82.27
CA PRO A 598 -32.97 -24.02 -83.55
C PRO A 598 -32.05 -23.66 -84.73
N ASP A 599 -31.21 -22.63 -84.58
CA ASP A 599 -30.17 -22.25 -85.55
C ASP A 599 -28.94 -23.17 -85.55
N GLY A 600 -28.75 -23.99 -84.51
CA GLY A 600 -27.59 -24.87 -84.33
C GLY A 600 -26.29 -24.15 -83.98
N GLU A 601 -26.32 -22.83 -83.77
CA GLU A 601 -25.13 -21.99 -83.56
C GLU A 601 -25.14 -21.29 -82.20
N SER A 602 -26.30 -20.96 -81.65
CA SER A 602 -26.42 -20.26 -80.37
C SER A 602 -26.82 -21.20 -79.24
N LEU A 603 -26.13 -21.16 -78.10
CA LEU A 603 -26.52 -21.90 -76.89
C LEU A 603 -27.48 -21.04 -76.07
N ILE A 604 -28.63 -21.60 -75.71
CA ILE A 604 -29.61 -20.96 -74.83
C ILE A 604 -29.42 -21.50 -73.42
N TYR A 605 -28.97 -20.61 -72.56
CA TYR A 605 -28.73 -20.87 -71.16
C TYR A 605 -30.04 -20.76 -70.36
N GLY A 606 -30.32 -21.75 -69.51
CA GLY A 606 -31.35 -21.62 -68.46
C GLY A 606 -32.75 -22.06 -68.81
N LEU A 607 -32.93 -22.81 -69.91
CA LEU A 607 -34.22 -23.37 -70.34
C LEU A 607 -34.93 -24.18 -69.23
N ASN A 608 -34.20 -24.89 -68.36
CA ASN A 608 -34.80 -25.55 -67.20
C ASN A 608 -35.14 -24.61 -66.04
N THR A 609 -34.43 -23.49 -65.90
CA THR A 609 -34.85 -22.41 -64.98
C THR A 609 -36.16 -21.80 -65.48
N TYR A 610 -36.25 -21.53 -66.80
CA TYR A 610 -37.48 -21.12 -67.48
C TYR A 610 -38.60 -22.15 -67.26
N ALA A 611 -38.33 -23.44 -67.47
CA ALA A 611 -39.27 -24.55 -67.25
C ALA A 611 -39.78 -24.60 -65.81
N ALA A 612 -38.89 -24.55 -64.83
CA ALA A 612 -39.22 -24.72 -63.41
C ALA A 612 -39.99 -23.53 -62.82
N LEU A 613 -39.72 -22.32 -63.32
CA LEU A 613 -40.42 -21.08 -62.94
C LEU A 613 -41.82 -20.99 -63.55
N ILE A 614 -41.94 -21.41 -64.80
CA ILE A 614 -43.15 -21.27 -65.61
C ILE A 614 -44.10 -22.47 -65.38
N ALA A 615 -43.58 -23.67 -65.11
CA ALA A 615 -44.37 -24.91 -65.05
C ALA A 615 -44.72 -25.38 -63.62
N GLY A 616 -46.02 -25.36 -63.32
CA GLY A 616 -46.63 -26.51 -62.65
C GLY A 616 -46.63 -27.72 -63.60
N PRO A 617 -46.67 -28.97 -63.09
CA PRO A 617 -46.68 -30.16 -63.96
C PRO A 617 -47.79 -30.05 -65.02
N GLY A 618 -47.41 -30.01 -66.31
CA GLY A 618 -48.33 -30.10 -67.46
C GLY A 618 -48.74 -28.82 -68.20
N GLN A 619 -48.27 -27.62 -67.82
CA GLN A 619 -48.76 -26.35 -68.42
C GLN A 619 -47.93 -25.76 -69.57
N TYR A 620 -46.68 -26.20 -69.79
CA TYR A 620 -45.83 -25.71 -70.88
C TYR A 620 -44.95 -26.86 -71.41
N SER A 621 -44.75 -26.92 -72.73
CA SER A 621 -43.94 -27.97 -73.39
C SER A 621 -42.79 -27.32 -74.17
N PHE A 622 -41.58 -27.89 -74.10
CA PHE A 622 -40.45 -27.47 -74.93
C PHE A 622 -40.44 -28.30 -76.21
N ALA A 623 -40.11 -27.65 -77.33
CA ALA A 623 -40.16 -28.27 -78.66
C ALA A 623 -39.39 -29.61 -78.77
N HIS A 624 -38.44 -29.90 -77.88
CA HIS A 624 -37.62 -31.12 -77.89
C HIS A 624 -37.61 -31.93 -76.58
N GLY A 625 -38.57 -31.77 -75.65
CA GLY A 625 -38.63 -32.64 -74.47
C GLY A 625 -39.78 -32.41 -73.49
N THR A 626 -40.47 -33.52 -73.17
CA THR A 626 -41.59 -33.73 -72.25
C THR A 626 -43.00 -33.32 -72.70
N SER A 627 -43.85 -34.34 -72.79
CA SER A 627 -45.26 -34.33 -73.21
C SER A 627 -46.17 -33.86 -72.07
N GLY A 628 -46.51 -32.58 -72.06
CA GLY A 628 -47.64 -32.03 -71.31
C GLY A 628 -48.39 -31.05 -72.21
N GLY A 629 -49.72 -31.11 -72.25
CA GLY A 629 -50.61 -30.35 -73.15
C GLY A 629 -50.68 -28.84 -72.88
N GLY A 630 -49.52 -28.22 -72.72
CA GLY A 630 -49.32 -26.82 -72.40
C GLY A 630 -48.87 -25.95 -73.57
N THR A 631 -48.78 -24.63 -73.36
CA THR A 631 -48.29 -23.69 -74.37
C THR A 631 -46.86 -24.07 -74.79
N LEU A 632 -46.64 -24.26 -76.09
CA LEU A 632 -45.32 -24.63 -76.64
C LEU A 632 -44.37 -23.44 -76.48
N ILE A 633 -43.37 -23.56 -75.62
CA ILE A 633 -42.24 -22.64 -75.60
C ILE A 633 -41.25 -23.18 -76.63
N THR A 634 -41.14 -22.52 -77.78
CA THR A 634 -40.14 -22.86 -78.78
C THR A 634 -38.75 -22.65 -78.19
N ALA A 635 -37.75 -23.39 -78.67
CA ALA A 635 -36.35 -23.21 -78.27
C ALA A 635 -35.76 -21.87 -78.76
N THR A 636 -36.58 -20.87 -79.07
CA THR A 636 -36.14 -19.51 -79.43
C THR A 636 -36.55 -18.56 -78.30
N ARG A 637 -35.68 -17.62 -77.92
CA ARG A 637 -36.04 -16.59 -76.93
C ARG A 637 -37.35 -15.90 -77.35
N PRO A 638 -38.37 -15.81 -76.47
CA PRO A 638 -39.60 -15.13 -76.82
C PRO A 638 -39.33 -13.63 -77.08
N THR A 639 -39.87 -13.15 -78.19
CA THR A 639 -39.81 -11.75 -78.60
C THR A 639 -40.50 -10.85 -77.57
N GLU A 640 -40.15 -9.57 -77.49
CA GLU A 640 -40.81 -8.65 -76.54
C GLU A 640 -42.33 -8.57 -76.75
N ALA A 641 -42.78 -8.74 -77.99
CA ALA A 641 -44.20 -8.84 -78.33
C ALA A 641 -44.85 -10.11 -77.72
N GLU A 642 -44.20 -11.27 -77.82
CA GLU A 642 -44.67 -12.52 -77.20
C GLU A 642 -44.64 -12.46 -75.68
N VAL A 643 -43.61 -11.84 -75.10
CA VAL A 643 -43.56 -11.59 -73.64
C VAL A 643 -44.74 -10.70 -73.24
N SER A 644 -44.99 -9.59 -73.94
CA SER A 644 -46.05 -8.63 -73.57
C SER A 644 -47.48 -9.18 -73.64
N THR A 645 -47.70 -10.24 -74.43
CA THR A 645 -49.02 -10.90 -74.59
C THR A 645 -49.20 -12.10 -73.66
N SER A 646 -48.13 -12.55 -73.00
CA SER A 646 -48.17 -13.67 -72.06
C SER A 646 -48.83 -13.29 -70.73
N PRO A 647 -49.36 -14.24 -69.94
CA PRO A 647 -49.86 -13.97 -68.58
C PRO A 647 -48.79 -13.30 -67.71
N GLN A 648 -49.15 -12.31 -66.89
CA GLN A 648 -48.19 -11.53 -66.05
C GLN A 648 -47.17 -12.42 -65.30
N ARG A 649 -47.63 -13.57 -64.80
CA ARG A 649 -46.78 -14.57 -64.14
C ARG A 649 -45.68 -15.11 -65.05
N THR A 650 -46.03 -15.44 -66.30
CA THR A 650 -45.11 -15.88 -67.34
C THR A 650 -44.20 -14.73 -67.75
N GLN A 651 -44.71 -13.50 -67.87
CA GLN A 651 -43.88 -12.31 -68.15
C GLN A 651 -42.79 -12.13 -67.10
N ASN A 652 -43.17 -12.19 -65.82
CA ASN A 652 -42.25 -12.03 -64.70
C ASN A 652 -41.17 -13.14 -64.67
N ALA A 653 -41.56 -14.39 -64.91
CA ALA A 653 -40.61 -15.50 -65.01
C ALA A 653 -39.64 -15.35 -66.21
N LEU A 654 -40.13 -14.86 -67.35
CA LEU A 654 -39.33 -14.61 -68.54
C LEU A 654 -38.34 -13.45 -68.32
N VAL A 655 -38.79 -12.36 -67.68
CA VAL A 655 -37.94 -11.21 -67.31
C VAL A 655 -36.85 -11.64 -66.33
N TYR A 656 -37.22 -12.41 -65.30
CA TYR A 656 -36.25 -12.97 -64.34
C TYR A 656 -35.16 -13.77 -65.05
N ALA A 657 -35.54 -14.71 -65.89
CA ALA A 657 -34.58 -15.58 -66.55
C ALA A 657 -33.70 -14.82 -67.56
N ARG A 658 -34.24 -13.79 -68.24
CA ARG A 658 -33.47 -12.87 -69.10
C ARG A 658 -32.44 -12.08 -68.28
N LEU A 659 -32.82 -11.56 -67.13
CA LEU A 659 -31.92 -10.82 -66.25
C LEU A 659 -30.84 -11.74 -65.67
N LYS A 660 -31.20 -12.95 -65.23
CA LYS A 660 -30.25 -13.99 -64.80
C LYS A 660 -29.24 -14.28 -65.92
N GLU A 661 -29.71 -14.52 -67.14
CA GLU A 661 -28.87 -14.76 -68.32
C GLU A 661 -27.91 -13.59 -68.62
N GLN A 662 -28.37 -12.34 -68.49
CA GLN A 662 -27.51 -11.15 -68.61
C GLN A 662 -26.40 -11.13 -67.55
N ILE A 663 -26.72 -11.48 -66.29
CA ILE A 663 -25.73 -11.54 -65.21
C ILE A 663 -24.64 -12.58 -65.52
N ILE A 664 -25.03 -13.71 -66.11
CA ILE A 664 -24.10 -14.82 -66.40
C ILE A 664 -23.20 -14.51 -67.59
N THR A 665 -23.77 -13.89 -68.62
CA THR A 665 -23.09 -13.62 -69.89
C THR A 665 -22.29 -12.33 -69.88
N GLN A 666 -22.56 -11.39 -68.96
CA GLN A 666 -21.86 -10.12 -68.88
C GLN A 666 -20.44 -10.30 -68.29
N PRO A 667 -19.37 -10.05 -69.06
CA PRO A 667 -18.01 -10.15 -68.54
C PRO A 667 -17.69 -9.00 -67.58
N GLY A 668 -16.86 -9.28 -66.57
CA GLY A 668 -16.33 -8.29 -65.65
C GLY A 668 -17.32 -7.76 -64.61
N LEU A 669 -18.45 -8.44 -64.43
CA LEU A 669 -19.49 -8.06 -63.47
C LEU A 669 -19.10 -8.42 -62.03
N PHE A 670 -18.28 -9.46 -61.85
CA PHE A 670 -17.88 -9.99 -60.55
C PHE A 670 -16.43 -9.67 -60.21
N ARG A 671 -16.12 -9.65 -58.91
CA ARG A 671 -14.74 -9.61 -58.41
C ARG A 671 -14.30 -11.01 -57.99
N CYS A 672 -13.21 -11.48 -58.58
CA CYS A 672 -12.54 -12.74 -58.30
C CYS A 672 -11.14 -12.48 -57.74
N ASP A 673 -11.06 -11.61 -56.73
CA ASP A 673 -9.77 -11.24 -56.19
C ASP A 673 -9.05 -12.46 -55.61
N VAL A 674 -7.73 -12.50 -55.79
CA VAL A 674 -6.90 -13.61 -55.33
C VAL A 674 -6.05 -13.13 -54.17
N LEU A 675 -6.16 -13.84 -53.04
CA LEU A 675 -5.30 -13.68 -51.87
C LEU A 675 -4.06 -14.55 -52.05
N ASP A 676 -2.90 -13.91 -52.17
CA ASP A 676 -1.64 -14.64 -52.26
C ASP A 676 -1.15 -15.15 -50.88
N ALA A 677 -0.07 -15.93 -50.88
CA ALA A 677 0.53 -16.46 -49.66
C ALA A 677 1.13 -15.38 -48.74
N SER A 678 1.31 -14.15 -49.24
CA SER A 678 1.74 -12.98 -48.46
C SER A 678 0.57 -12.13 -47.98
N HIS A 679 -0.66 -12.66 -48.08
CA HIS A 679 -1.92 -12.00 -47.76
C HIS A 679 -2.17 -10.70 -48.54
N ARG A 680 -1.53 -10.54 -49.72
CA ARG A 680 -1.84 -9.43 -50.63
C ARG A 680 -2.98 -9.83 -51.54
N VAL A 681 -3.90 -8.90 -51.71
CA VAL A 681 -5.10 -9.08 -52.54
C VAL A 681 -4.81 -8.52 -53.93
N THR A 682 -4.94 -9.35 -54.94
CA THR A 682 -4.89 -8.93 -56.35
C THR A 682 -6.31 -8.78 -56.88
N GLU A 683 -6.68 -7.56 -57.25
CA GLU A 683 -8.05 -7.26 -57.70
C GLU A 683 -8.25 -7.74 -59.14
N ILE A 684 -9.25 -8.58 -59.38
CA ILE A 684 -9.51 -9.16 -60.70
C ILE A 684 -11.01 -9.15 -60.96
N PHE A 685 -11.42 -8.54 -62.08
CA PHE A 685 -12.77 -8.66 -62.58
C PHE A 685 -12.93 -9.95 -63.39
N CYS A 686 -14.07 -10.61 -63.25
CA CYS A 686 -14.32 -11.93 -63.83
C CYS A 686 -15.77 -12.11 -64.29
N ASP A 687 -15.98 -13.12 -65.13
CA ASP A 687 -17.31 -13.62 -65.49
C ASP A 687 -17.89 -14.52 -64.39
N TYR A 688 -19.15 -14.92 -64.55
CA TYR A 688 -19.85 -15.74 -63.57
C TYR A 688 -19.21 -17.13 -63.38
N ALA A 689 -18.79 -17.77 -64.47
CA ALA A 689 -18.19 -19.10 -64.42
C ALA A 689 -16.92 -19.10 -63.57
N ARG A 690 -16.05 -18.10 -63.78
CA ARG A 690 -14.84 -17.91 -62.98
C ARG A 690 -15.18 -17.50 -61.55
N PHE A 691 -16.19 -16.67 -61.32
CA PHE A 691 -16.63 -16.31 -59.97
C PHE A 691 -17.12 -17.50 -59.15
N LYS A 692 -17.95 -18.36 -59.74
CA LYS A 692 -18.38 -19.62 -59.12
C LYS A 692 -17.19 -20.51 -58.78
N ALA A 693 -16.24 -20.66 -59.71
CA ALA A 693 -15.02 -21.40 -59.46
C ALA A 693 -14.19 -20.78 -58.32
N SER A 694 -14.08 -19.45 -58.28
CA SER A 694 -13.38 -18.72 -57.21
C SER A 694 -14.05 -18.88 -55.84
N ILE A 695 -15.37 -18.87 -55.73
CA ILE A 695 -16.08 -19.12 -54.46
C ILE A 695 -15.78 -20.52 -53.92
N LEU A 696 -15.83 -21.53 -54.80
CA LEU A 696 -15.51 -22.90 -54.42
C LEU A 696 -14.05 -23.02 -54.00
N ASP A 697 -13.15 -22.36 -54.73
CA ASP A 697 -11.73 -22.32 -54.41
C ASP A 697 -11.47 -21.63 -53.06
N TRP A 698 -12.02 -20.44 -52.82
CA TRP A 698 -11.90 -19.75 -51.52
C TRP A 698 -12.43 -20.58 -50.37
N SER A 699 -13.58 -21.24 -50.55
CA SER A 699 -14.15 -22.14 -49.53
C SER A 699 -13.22 -23.31 -49.23
N LYS A 700 -12.62 -23.92 -50.28
CA LYS A 700 -11.63 -25.00 -50.12
C LYS A 700 -10.34 -24.50 -49.45
N GLN A 701 -9.89 -23.29 -49.77
CA GLN A 701 -8.74 -22.68 -49.11
C GLN A 701 -9.01 -22.40 -47.63
N VAL A 702 -10.21 -21.92 -47.27
CA VAL A 702 -10.64 -21.72 -45.87
C VAL A 702 -10.71 -23.07 -45.15
N GLN A 703 -11.26 -24.11 -45.77
CA GLN A 703 -11.27 -25.47 -45.22
C GLN A 703 -9.85 -26.00 -45.00
N ALA A 704 -8.97 -25.88 -46.00
CA ALA A 704 -7.58 -26.33 -45.91
C ALA A 704 -6.84 -25.62 -44.77
N ALA A 705 -6.98 -24.30 -44.66
CA ALA A 705 -6.42 -23.52 -43.55
C ALA A 705 -7.01 -23.93 -42.19
N GLY A 706 -8.32 -24.24 -42.14
CA GLY A 706 -8.99 -24.77 -40.94
C GLY A 706 -8.43 -26.13 -40.52
N THR A 707 -8.21 -27.04 -41.47
CA THR A 707 -7.63 -28.37 -41.19
C THR A 707 -6.17 -28.28 -40.74
N GLU A 708 -5.39 -27.35 -41.32
CA GLU A 708 -4.01 -27.12 -40.89
C GLU A 708 -3.98 -26.49 -39.49
N LEU A 709 -4.85 -25.52 -39.19
CA LEU A 709 -5.01 -24.99 -37.83
C LEU A 709 -5.38 -26.08 -36.83
N ALA A 710 -6.31 -26.99 -37.18
CA ALA A 710 -6.70 -28.10 -36.31
C ALA A 710 -5.50 -29.01 -35.98
N LYS A 711 -4.69 -29.34 -36.99
CA LYS A 711 -3.46 -30.13 -36.83
C LYS A 711 -2.45 -29.41 -35.94
N GLN A 712 -2.14 -28.14 -36.23
CA GLN A 712 -1.18 -27.35 -35.45
C GLN A 712 -1.66 -27.09 -34.02
N SER A 713 -2.96 -26.89 -33.83
CA SER A 713 -3.55 -26.64 -32.51
C SER A 713 -3.42 -27.83 -31.57
N THR A 714 -3.42 -29.06 -32.09
CA THR A 714 -3.25 -30.27 -31.28
C THR A 714 -1.84 -30.33 -30.69
N ALA A 715 -0.82 -29.97 -31.48
CA ALA A 715 0.56 -29.86 -31.02
C ALA A 715 0.74 -28.68 -30.05
N ALA A 716 0.22 -27.50 -30.42
CA ALA A 716 0.33 -26.28 -29.62
C ALA A 716 -0.40 -26.38 -28.27
N LYS A 717 -1.51 -27.12 -28.19
CA LYS A 717 -2.27 -27.29 -26.93
C LYS A 717 -1.42 -27.87 -25.82
N THR A 718 -0.63 -28.91 -26.11
CA THR A 718 0.26 -29.51 -25.10
C THR A 718 1.35 -28.53 -24.69
N LEU A 719 2.01 -27.89 -25.66
CA LEU A 719 3.10 -26.95 -25.39
C LEU A 719 2.63 -25.71 -24.60
N ILE A 720 1.45 -25.15 -24.91
CA ILE A 720 0.92 -23.95 -24.25
C ILE A 720 0.27 -24.29 -22.91
N ALA A 721 -0.62 -25.28 -22.87
CA ALA A 721 -1.39 -25.57 -21.65
C ALA A 721 -0.53 -26.23 -20.55
N SER A 722 0.43 -27.08 -20.93
CA SER A 722 1.34 -27.74 -20.01
C SER A 722 2.64 -26.96 -19.90
N ASP A 723 3.44 -26.93 -20.96
CA ASP A 723 4.87 -26.63 -20.83
C ASP A 723 5.12 -25.15 -20.60
N LEU A 724 4.36 -24.27 -21.27
CA LEU A 724 4.43 -22.83 -21.07
C LEU A 724 3.91 -22.45 -19.69
N ARG A 725 2.78 -23.04 -19.27
CA ARG A 725 2.22 -22.83 -17.94
C ARG A 725 3.22 -23.24 -16.85
N ILE A 726 3.84 -24.41 -16.97
CA ILE A 726 4.86 -24.91 -16.02
C ILE A 726 6.08 -23.98 -16.00
N SER A 727 6.55 -23.55 -17.18
CA SER A 727 7.72 -22.66 -17.32
C SER A 727 7.49 -21.28 -16.70
N LEU A 728 6.26 -20.77 -16.82
CA LEU A 728 5.84 -19.49 -16.26
C LEU A 728 5.35 -19.58 -14.81
N GLN A 729 4.99 -20.75 -14.31
CA GLN A 729 4.36 -20.92 -13.00
C GLN A 729 5.23 -20.33 -11.88
N SER A 730 6.56 -20.48 -11.95
CA SER A 730 7.49 -19.90 -10.99
C SER A 730 7.44 -18.37 -11.04
N VAL A 731 7.50 -17.77 -12.23
CA VAL A 731 7.42 -16.32 -12.45
C VAL A 731 6.08 -15.77 -11.95
N LEU A 732 4.96 -16.37 -12.36
CA LEU A 732 3.61 -15.95 -12.00
C LEU A 732 3.38 -16.04 -10.49
N LYS A 733 3.87 -17.11 -9.85
CA LYS A 733 3.79 -17.27 -8.39
C LYS A 733 4.58 -16.20 -7.65
N GLU A 734 5.82 -15.92 -8.06
CA GLU A 734 6.64 -14.88 -7.42
C GLU A 734 6.00 -13.49 -7.58
N VAL A 735 5.50 -13.17 -8.77
CA VAL A 735 4.79 -11.90 -9.03
C VAL A 735 3.51 -11.80 -8.18
N ARG A 736 2.73 -12.89 -8.09
CA ARG A 736 1.51 -12.94 -7.29
C ARG A 736 1.78 -12.79 -5.79
N ASP A 737 2.79 -13.47 -5.27
CA ASP A 737 3.19 -13.38 -3.87
C ASP A 737 3.65 -11.94 -3.54
N LEU A 738 4.46 -11.33 -4.41
CA LEU A 738 4.84 -9.92 -4.27
C LEU A 738 3.61 -9.00 -4.30
N ARG A 739 2.68 -9.16 -5.25
CA ARG A 739 1.50 -8.28 -5.38
C ARG A 739 0.53 -8.39 -4.21
N THR A 740 0.35 -9.59 -3.66
CA THR A 740 -0.64 -9.83 -2.60
C THR A 740 -0.13 -9.47 -1.21
N LEU A 741 1.18 -9.64 -0.97
CA LEU A 741 1.77 -9.55 0.37
C LEU A 741 2.63 -8.29 0.63
N PHE A 742 2.83 -7.41 -0.38
CA PHE A 742 3.54 -6.13 -0.25
C PHE A 742 2.62 -4.92 -0.01
N ARG A 743 1.76 -5.02 1.00
CA ARG A 743 0.83 -3.93 1.35
C ARG A 743 1.49 -2.94 2.31
N CYS A 744 1.53 -1.67 1.93
CA CYS A 744 2.12 -0.59 2.73
C CYS A 744 1.37 -0.33 4.05
N ARG A 745 0.04 -0.53 4.04
CA ARG A 745 -0.83 -0.34 5.22
C ARG A 745 -0.34 -1.09 6.46
N PHE A 746 0.26 -2.27 6.27
CA PHE A 746 0.79 -3.05 7.39
C PHE A 746 1.91 -2.31 8.13
N ILE A 747 2.88 -1.76 7.39
CA ILE A 747 3.99 -0.98 7.95
C ILE A 747 3.44 0.29 8.61
N TRP A 748 2.54 1.00 7.93
CA TRP A 748 1.90 2.20 8.47
C TRP A 748 1.17 1.92 9.79
N LYS A 749 0.44 0.82 9.91
CA LYS A 749 -0.28 0.50 11.14
C LYS A 749 0.67 0.24 12.31
N ARG A 750 1.78 -0.47 12.07
CA ARG A 750 2.81 -0.67 13.10
C ARG A 750 3.49 0.63 13.50
N TRP A 751 3.70 1.52 12.54
CA TRP A 751 4.19 2.86 12.79
C TRP A 751 3.21 3.67 13.66
N GLU A 752 1.90 3.63 13.34
CA GLU A 752 0.85 4.30 14.11
C GLU A 752 0.79 3.78 15.56
N ASP A 753 0.90 2.46 15.78
CA ASP A 753 0.91 1.90 17.13
C ASP A 753 2.12 2.39 17.95
N PHE A 754 3.29 2.49 17.31
CA PHE A 754 4.51 3.07 17.91
C PHE A 754 4.31 4.55 18.24
N ASP A 755 3.90 5.36 17.26
CA ASP A 755 3.64 6.80 17.41
C ASP A 755 2.56 7.07 18.46
N PHE A 756 1.51 6.27 18.49
CA PHE A 756 0.46 6.37 19.49
C PHE A 756 1.00 6.14 20.90
N THR A 757 1.81 5.09 21.09
CA THR A 757 2.38 4.78 22.40
C THR A 757 3.36 5.85 22.85
N LEU A 758 4.25 6.31 21.96
CA LEU A 758 5.20 7.38 22.27
C LEU A 758 4.49 8.69 22.63
N CYS A 759 3.58 9.15 21.77
CA CYS A 759 3.04 10.50 21.86
C CYS A 759 1.75 10.62 22.69
N ASN A 760 0.98 9.54 22.84
CA ASN A 760 -0.27 9.55 23.62
C ASN A 760 -0.20 8.76 24.93
N ALA A 761 0.84 7.94 25.16
CA ALA A 761 1.04 7.26 26.44
C ALA A 761 2.28 7.74 27.19
N VAL A 762 3.47 7.63 26.57
CA VAL A 762 4.75 8.01 27.21
C VAL A 762 4.78 9.51 27.52
N LEU A 763 4.48 10.35 26.53
CA LEU A 763 4.56 11.80 26.70
C LEU A 763 3.59 12.36 27.77
N PRO A 764 2.28 12.04 27.77
CA PRO A 764 1.39 12.48 28.84
C PRO A 764 1.79 11.95 30.21
N ALA A 765 2.21 10.68 30.32
CA ALA A 765 2.67 10.12 31.59
C ALA A 765 3.91 10.84 32.13
N ALA A 766 4.84 11.28 31.26
CA ALA A 766 5.98 12.10 31.64
C ALA A 766 5.56 13.47 32.18
N ILE A 767 4.65 14.17 31.48
CA ILE A 767 4.16 15.50 31.85
C ILE A 767 3.36 15.45 33.15
N GLU A 768 2.44 14.49 33.27
CA GLU A 768 1.63 14.29 34.49
C GLU A 768 2.50 13.88 35.68
N GLY A 769 3.49 13.00 35.45
CA GLY A 769 4.49 12.64 36.45
C GLY A 769 5.30 13.85 36.90
N ALA A 770 5.76 14.68 35.97
CA ALA A 770 6.49 15.91 36.28
C ALA A 770 5.64 16.87 37.11
N ALA A 771 4.39 17.09 36.69
CA ALA A 771 3.45 17.95 37.41
C ALA A 771 3.19 17.44 38.83
N ALA A 772 3.02 16.13 39.02
CA ALA A 772 2.84 15.52 40.35
C ALA A 772 4.04 15.77 41.27
N TRP A 773 5.28 15.62 40.76
CA TRP A 773 6.50 15.90 41.52
C TRP A 773 6.68 17.38 41.87
N LEU A 774 6.38 18.28 40.94
CA LEU A 774 6.44 19.72 41.19
C LEU A 774 5.36 20.16 42.20
N MET A 775 4.16 19.59 42.12
CA MET A 775 3.09 19.83 43.10
C MET A 775 3.45 19.28 44.48
N LEU A 776 4.09 18.11 44.55
CA LEU A 776 4.62 17.55 45.79
C LEU A 776 5.70 18.44 46.40
N ALA A 777 6.61 18.98 45.59
CA ALA A 777 7.62 19.93 46.04
C ALA A 777 6.97 21.22 46.57
N ALA A 778 5.99 21.78 45.86
CA ALA A 778 5.26 22.98 46.30
C ALA A 778 4.50 22.74 47.61
N ALA A 779 3.78 21.63 47.73
CA ALA A 779 3.06 21.26 48.96
C ALA A 779 4.03 21.05 50.14
N SER A 780 5.15 20.37 49.90
CA SER A 780 6.19 20.14 50.91
C SER A 780 6.85 21.43 51.36
N PHE A 781 7.06 22.38 50.44
CA PHE A 781 7.58 23.71 50.75
C PHE A 781 6.61 24.50 51.63
N VAL A 782 5.31 24.48 51.32
CA VAL A 782 4.27 25.12 52.15
C VAL A 782 4.22 24.49 53.56
N LEU A 783 4.23 23.17 53.65
CA LEU A 783 4.27 22.45 54.94
C LEU A 783 5.53 22.78 55.73
N MET A 784 6.68 22.86 55.07
CA MET A 784 7.94 23.26 55.68
C MET A 784 7.85 24.67 56.29
N VAL A 785 7.26 25.63 55.59
CA VAL A 785 7.05 26.99 56.10
C VAL A 785 6.13 26.98 57.33
N ILE A 786 5.04 26.21 57.29
CA ILE A 786 4.10 26.05 58.42
C ILE A 786 4.82 25.44 59.63
N HIS A 787 5.53 24.32 59.45
CA HIS A 787 6.29 23.66 60.50
C HIS A 787 7.37 24.56 61.07
N TYR A 788 8.06 25.34 60.24
CA TYR A 788 9.05 26.32 60.67
C TYR A 788 8.42 27.41 61.55
N LYS A 789 7.27 27.96 61.17
CA LYS A 789 6.56 28.97 61.97
C LYS A 789 6.06 28.40 63.30
N VAL A 790 5.50 27.19 63.29
CA VAL A 790 5.09 26.47 64.51
C VAL A 790 6.30 26.24 65.42
N TRP A 791 7.39 25.71 64.86
CA TRP A 791 8.62 25.47 65.59
C TRP A 791 9.19 26.74 66.21
N ARG A 792 9.29 27.82 65.42
CA ARG A 792 9.83 29.09 65.88
C ARG A 792 8.97 29.67 67.01
N HIS A 793 7.65 29.63 66.88
CA HIS A 793 6.74 30.05 67.93
C HIS A 793 6.95 29.27 69.25
N LEU A 794 7.10 27.95 69.19
CA LEU A 794 7.38 27.12 70.37
C LEU A 794 8.76 27.38 70.97
N LEU A 795 9.77 27.58 70.13
CA LEU A 795 11.14 27.84 70.57
C LEU A 795 11.26 29.21 71.24
N ASP A 796 10.65 30.25 70.66
CA ASP A 796 10.64 31.59 71.23
C ASP A 796 9.88 31.61 72.56
N ASN A 797 8.74 30.93 72.65
CA ASN A 797 8.03 30.76 73.93
C ASN A 797 8.88 30.00 74.98
N ASN A 798 9.69 29.03 74.57
CA ASN A 798 10.57 28.28 75.46
C ASN A 798 11.73 29.13 76.00
N ILE A 799 12.39 29.89 75.12
CA ILE A 799 13.50 30.77 75.50
C ILE A 799 12.99 31.89 76.40
N VAL A 800 11.93 32.59 75.99
CA VAL A 800 11.36 33.67 76.79
C VAL A 800 10.89 33.15 78.14
N GLY A 801 10.21 32.02 78.17
CA GLY A 801 9.74 31.47 79.43
C GLY A 801 10.88 31.03 80.37
N LYS A 802 11.97 30.44 79.85
CA LYS A 802 13.15 30.11 80.67
C LYS A 802 13.88 31.35 81.19
N GLU A 803 13.99 32.38 80.34
CA GLU A 803 14.54 33.66 80.76
C GLU A 803 13.65 34.28 81.85
N VAL A 804 12.33 34.31 81.67
CA VAL A 804 11.38 34.79 82.69
C VAL A 804 11.50 33.99 83.99
N GLU A 805 11.63 32.67 83.94
CA GLU A 805 11.84 31.83 85.13
C GLU A 805 13.20 32.10 85.79
N HIS A 806 14.26 32.32 85.00
CA HIS A 806 15.59 32.66 85.51
C HIS A 806 15.62 34.06 86.13
N TYR A 807 14.99 35.06 85.51
CA TYR A 807 14.85 36.41 86.05
C TYR A 807 13.96 36.40 87.31
N SER A 808 12.85 35.66 87.31
CA SER A 808 11.99 35.43 88.48
C SER A 808 12.79 34.84 89.65
N LYS A 809 13.58 33.78 89.42
CA LYS A 809 14.45 33.16 90.45
C LYS A 809 15.57 34.07 90.92
N LYS A 810 16.22 34.81 90.01
CA LYS A 810 17.39 35.64 90.33
C LYS A 810 17.01 36.93 91.06
N TYR A 811 15.86 37.51 90.73
CA TYR A 811 15.46 38.83 91.24
C TYR A 811 14.25 38.79 92.18
N GLY A 812 13.54 37.67 92.36
CA GLY A 812 12.50 37.52 93.39
C GLY A 812 11.21 38.33 93.20
N TYR A 813 11.13 39.23 92.21
CA TYR A 813 10.02 40.21 92.08
C TYR A 813 8.94 39.84 91.06
N ILE A 814 8.85 38.60 90.60
CA ILE A 814 7.77 38.18 89.70
C ILE A 814 7.12 36.92 90.28
N THR A 815 6.21 37.11 91.23
CA THR A 815 5.13 36.15 91.46
C THR A 815 4.25 36.18 90.21
N PRO A 816 4.12 35.08 89.46
CA PRO A 816 3.21 35.05 88.32
C PRO A 816 1.80 35.34 88.83
N ALA A 817 1.19 36.42 88.32
CA ALA A 817 -0.26 36.60 88.48
C ALA A 817 -0.93 35.35 87.88
N LYS A 818 -1.80 34.72 88.68
CA LYS A 818 -2.54 33.51 88.30
C LYS A 818 -3.38 33.74 87.05
#